data_AF-A0A0B1TTD0-F1
#
_entry.id   AF-A0A0B1TTD0-F1
#
_cell.length_a   1.000
_cell.length_b   1.000
_cell.length_c   1.000
_cell.angle_alpha   90.00
_cell.angle_beta   90.00
_cell.angle_gamma   90.00
#
_symmetry.space_group_name_H-M   'P 1'
#
loop_
_entity.id
_entity.type
_entity.pdbx_description
1 polymer ?
#
loop_
_entity_poly.entity_id
_entity_poly.type
_entity_poly.pdbx_seq_one_letter_code
_entity_poly.pdbx_strand_id
1 'polypeptide(L)'
;MSDVNLNRQCPGAVHRTHTWGGGGELDVNIAMALNYCIVAHVDSVSSLDDNSTSITGVTVSVHPVWPDMQFTQGELFFECTLFLYSVLALFLQYLNIYKTLWWLPKSYWHYSMKFHLINPYFLSCVGLLLGWRVTKCFWKTITELVATIAADKSTFVQSTLTVIEYAIVKTPLMTLIITSFLFSFSRICHDFPFNSVMYFFHPLILYVVVFYSELVGRWRRFKKAYAEWWNNDIDIAQLIDRSIEPPPAQLDLDSVLHMCSSNPIQIREEVSLLLEDMYLRLKRSLFAGVSTAFLSIFLPCVFVPYKTSLGVPQKVLVDEAWESELCIVVALTAFSLYITYLMPLNYLDLLHRSAVHLGTWDQIEGPKVGQTGQANWAPSPWVSQCLYSEGETVQMPDGRCYKARGSPSLKTVAAEPGCPEHDKFYMFCGRPCTLINGMCIFEGALIVAQFWMLVLTTDWQHIVTLVLLMFANYLLLAKLFKDKLEYKIRMCKINHELKISLSMETTPPLSWIAHPVRVQLVQGGREQVTEGNLYTVDPVTGSLVLMQFRNEKPWKVVWIPREGYTSATMLEESSPHCQRHSVELSDMMSRMFGMRQEEDFDPEELKQRRNRLLSWLRANHVDVKECDDDSLLIFGAARIHPPYTEEACSCDNAIVLRRLRALVGKVPT
;
A
#
# COMPACT_ATOMS: atom_id res chain seq x y z
N MET A 1 -40.01 -52.58 -19.13
CA MET A 1 -39.99 -53.83 -18.36
C MET A 1 -38.54 -54.04 -17.93
N SER A 2 -38.30 -54.20 -16.62
CA SER A 2 -37.00 -54.42 -15.93
C SER A 2 -36.09 -53.18 -15.80
N ASP A 3 -36.00 -52.52 -14.64
CA ASP A 3 -35.17 -52.80 -13.43
C ASP A 3 -33.68 -52.42 -13.65
N VAL A 4 -32.99 -51.64 -12.81
CA VAL A 4 -32.77 -51.83 -11.37
C VAL A 4 -32.40 -50.49 -10.68
N ASN A 5 -32.93 -50.32 -9.48
CA ASN A 5 -32.62 -49.32 -8.47
C ASN A 5 -31.94 -50.07 -7.31
N LEU A 6 -30.86 -49.56 -6.68
CA LEU A 6 -30.57 -49.89 -5.27
C LEU A 6 -29.45 -49.05 -4.63
N ASN A 7 -29.88 -48.44 -3.53
CA ASN A 7 -29.22 -47.76 -2.44
C ASN A 7 -28.51 -48.76 -1.50
N ARG A 8 -27.40 -48.40 -0.83
CA ARG A 8 -27.00 -48.71 0.58
C ARG A 8 -25.49 -48.59 0.87
N GLN A 9 -25.10 -47.69 1.80
CA GLN A 9 -24.51 -47.91 3.16
C GLN A 9 -22.99 -48.17 3.18
N CYS A 10 -22.13 -47.61 4.07
CA CYS A 10 -22.18 -47.23 5.52
C CYS A 10 -20.83 -46.50 5.88
N PRO A 11 -20.47 -46.14 7.13
CA PRO A 11 -21.23 -45.84 8.37
C PRO A 11 -20.79 -44.51 9.07
N GLY A 12 -21.52 -44.09 10.12
CA GLY A 12 -21.34 -42.80 10.81
C GLY A 12 -20.43 -42.79 12.04
N ALA A 13 -20.23 -41.57 12.57
CA ALA A 13 -19.80 -41.31 13.94
C ALA A 13 -20.63 -40.16 14.53
N VAL A 14 -21.15 -40.45 15.71
CA VAL A 14 -22.11 -39.73 16.55
C VAL A 14 -21.54 -38.40 17.06
N HIS A 15 -22.23 -37.26 16.85
CA HIS A 15 -22.00 -36.05 17.63
C HIS A 15 -23.11 -35.88 18.68
N ARG A 16 -22.75 -36.10 19.94
CA ARG A 16 -23.54 -35.70 21.11
C ARG A 16 -23.50 -34.18 21.24
N THR A 17 -24.68 -33.61 21.32
CA THR A 17 -24.95 -32.28 21.87
C THR A 17 -24.54 -32.23 23.35
N HIS A 18 -23.62 -31.32 23.70
CA HIS A 18 -23.49 -30.79 25.04
C HIS A 18 -23.67 -29.26 24.98
N THR A 19 -24.83 -28.82 25.47
CA THR A 19 -25.13 -27.44 25.84
C THR A 19 -24.36 -27.09 27.11
N TRP A 20 -23.50 -26.06 27.08
CA TRP A 20 -23.14 -25.26 28.25
C TRP A 20 -22.94 -23.82 27.81
N GLY A 21 -23.71 -22.92 28.43
CA GLY A 21 -23.77 -21.51 28.12
C GLY A 21 -22.60 -20.70 28.67
N GLY A 22 -22.44 -19.51 28.10
CA GLY A 22 -21.44 -18.53 28.47
C GLY A 22 -21.33 -17.51 27.35
N GLY A 23 -22.26 -16.55 27.31
CA GLY A 23 -22.24 -15.46 26.35
C GLY A 23 -21.14 -14.45 26.70
N GLY A 24 -20.43 -14.00 25.67
CA GLY A 24 -19.49 -12.88 25.76
C GLY A 24 -18.18 -13.12 25.00
N GLU A 25 -18.22 -13.40 23.69
CA GLU A 25 -17.06 -13.34 22.78
C GLU A 25 -17.52 -13.64 21.34
N LEU A 26 -18.25 -12.71 20.70
CA LEU A 26 -18.70 -12.94 19.30
C LEU A 26 -18.58 -11.74 18.34
N ASP A 27 -18.12 -10.57 18.80
CA ASP A 27 -18.12 -9.35 17.96
C ASP A 27 -16.81 -9.10 17.18
N VAL A 28 -15.84 -10.01 17.26
CA VAL A 28 -14.57 -9.92 16.49
C VAL A 28 -14.52 -10.95 15.34
N ASN A 29 -15.46 -11.90 15.30
CA ASN A 29 -15.37 -13.07 14.42
C ASN A 29 -16.09 -12.96 13.07
N ILE A 30 -16.90 -11.94 12.81
CA ILE A 30 -17.65 -11.85 11.53
C ILE A 30 -16.82 -11.18 10.43
N ALA A 31 -16.03 -10.14 10.76
CA ALA A 31 -15.01 -9.61 9.85
C ALA A 31 -13.86 -10.62 9.63
N MET A 32 -13.56 -11.43 10.64
CA MET A 32 -12.62 -12.55 10.52
C MET A 32 -13.20 -13.69 9.67
N ALA A 33 -14.52 -13.96 9.70
CA ALA A 33 -15.16 -15.03 8.93
C ALA A 33 -15.24 -14.78 7.41
N LEU A 34 -15.31 -13.52 6.98
CA LEU A 34 -15.20 -13.16 5.54
C LEU A 34 -13.75 -13.26 5.05
N ASN A 35 -12.78 -12.88 5.88
CA ASN A 35 -11.36 -13.14 5.62
C ASN A 35 -11.02 -14.64 5.63
N TYR A 36 -11.65 -15.42 6.51
CA TYR A 36 -11.49 -16.89 6.55
C TYR A 36 -12.20 -17.60 5.40
N CYS A 37 -13.25 -17.08 4.77
CA CYS A 37 -13.83 -17.72 3.58
C CYS A 37 -12.93 -17.59 2.34
N ILE A 38 -12.15 -16.51 2.25
CA ILE A 38 -11.15 -16.35 1.17
C ILE A 38 -9.91 -17.21 1.46
N VAL A 39 -9.50 -17.34 2.73
CA VAL A 39 -8.36 -18.18 3.14
C VAL A 39 -8.70 -19.69 3.18
N ALA A 40 -9.89 -20.08 3.62
CA ALA A 40 -10.29 -21.49 3.74
C ALA A 40 -10.72 -22.13 2.41
N HIS A 41 -11.13 -21.33 1.40
CA HIS A 41 -11.31 -21.87 0.05
C HIS A 41 -9.96 -22.14 -0.66
N VAL A 42 -8.86 -21.58 -0.13
CA VAL A 42 -7.48 -21.87 -0.54
C VAL A 42 -6.91 -23.09 0.20
N ASP A 43 -7.27 -23.31 1.47
CA ASP A 43 -6.79 -24.46 2.26
C ASP A 43 -7.43 -25.82 1.88
N SER A 44 -8.53 -25.83 1.14
CA SER A 44 -9.15 -27.07 0.63
C SER A 44 -8.61 -27.51 -0.74
N VAL A 45 -7.76 -26.71 -1.38
CA VAL A 45 -7.04 -27.08 -2.62
C VAL A 45 -5.57 -27.43 -2.33
N SER A 46 -5.05 -27.07 -1.16
CA SER A 46 -3.65 -27.32 -0.76
C SER A 46 -3.37 -28.72 -0.20
N SER A 47 -4.37 -29.62 -0.12
CA SER A 47 -4.18 -30.97 0.47
C SER A 47 -4.36 -32.14 -0.50
N LEU A 48 -4.44 -31.90 -1.83
CA LEU A 48 -4.60 -32.97 -2.82
C LEU A 48 -3.69 -32.94 -4.05
N ASP A 49 -2.69 -32.07 -4.16
CA ASP A 49 -1.76 -32.08 -5.32
C ASP A 49 -0.28 -31.95 -4.93
N ASP A 50 0.15 -32.68 -3.89
CA ASP A 50 1.55 -32.76 -3.44
C ASP A 50 2.49 -33.57 -4.36
N ASN A 51 2.08 -33.90 -5.60
CA ASN A 51 2.85 -34.80 -6.47
C ASN A 51 3.13 -34.30 -7.90
N SER A 52 3.00 -32.99 -8.19
CA SER A 52 3.39 -32.48 -9.52
C SER A 52 4.14 -31.13 -9.59
N THR A 53 4.40 -30.46 -8.47
CA THR A 53 5.12 -29.16 -8.47
C THR A 53 6.58 -29.28 -8.01
N SER A 54 7.34 -30.17 -8.64
CA SER A 54 8.79 -30.32 -8.40
C SER A 54 9.62 -30.17 -9.66
N ILE A 55 9.39 -29.11 -10.44
CA ILE A 55 10.39 -28.60 -11.38
C ILE A 55 10.37 -27.06 -11.30
N THR A 56 11.49 -26.48 -10.86
CA THR A 56 11.78 -25.05 -10.62
C THR A 56 11.34 -24.49 -9.27
N GLY A 57 12.22 -24.63 -8.28
CA GLY A 57 12.13 -23.97 -6.98
C GLY A 57 12.46 -22.47 -7.06
N VAL A 58 11.48 -21.64 -7.40
CA VAL A 58 11.54 -20.19 -7.19
C VAL A 58 10.22 -19.74 -6.56
N THR A 59 10.25 -19.36 -5.29
CA THR A 59 9.19 -18.55 -4.69
C THR A 59 9.32 -17.13 -5.26
N VAL A 60 8.46 -16.79 -6.21
CA VAL A 60 8.43 -15.50 -6.91
C VAL A 60 7.78 -14.44 -6.01
N SER A 61 8.46 -14.00 -4.94
CA SER A 61 8.20 -12.67 -4.36
C SER A 61 9.11 -11.66 -5.08
N VAL A 62 8.67 -11.23 -6.27
CA VAL A 62 9.50 -10.40 -7.19
C VAL A 62 9.68 -8.96 -6.71
N HIS A 63 8.95 -8.53 -5.69
CA HIS A 63 9.03 -7.16 -5.18
C HIS A 63 9.42 -7.17 -3.70
N PRO A 64 10.52 -6.49 -3.30
CA PRO A 64 10.85 -6.34 -1.89
C PRO A 64 9.69 -5.67 -1.14
N VAL A 65 9.41 -6.18 0.06
CA VAL A 65 8.41 -5.62 0.97
C VAL A 65 8.86 -4.20 1.31
N TRP A 66 8.04 -3.20 1.00
CA TRP A 66 8.36 -1.83 1.36
C TRP A 66 8.41 -1.71 2.88
N PRO A 67 9.33 -0.90 3.44
CA PRO A 67 9.15 -0.41 4.80
C PRO A 67 7.88 0.44 4.87
N ASP A 68 7.10 0.22 5.93
CA ASP A 68 5.83 0.90 6.20
C ASP A 68 5.96 2.41 6.00
N MET A 69 5.13 2.94 5.10
CA MET A 69 5.14 4.35 4.78
C MET A 69 4.39 5.12 5.87
N GLN A 70 5.15 5.71 6.79
CA GLN A 70 4.60 6.56 7.84
C GLN A 70 4.27 7.96 7.32
N PHE A 71 3.24 8.13 6.48
CA PHE A 71 2.74 9.47 6.12
C PHE A 71 1.23 9.50 5.76
N THR A 72 0.40 8.66 6.36
CA THR A 72 -1.04 8.92 6.41
C THR A 72 -1.26 10.11 7.36
N GLN A 73 -1.45 11.31 6.81
CA GLN A 73 -1.96 12.42 7.62
C GLN A 73 -3.29 11.98 8.24
N GLY A 74 -3.50 12.28 9.52
CA GLY A 74 -4.74 11.88 10.20
C GLY A 74 -5.97 12.39 9.44
N GLU A 75 -6.97 11.53 9.27
CA GLU A 75 -8.23 11.84 8.58
C GLU A 75 -8.83 13.17 9.08
N LEU A 76 -8.77 13.39 10.40
CA LEU A 76 -9.22 14.63 11.04
C LEU A 76 -8.44 15.88 10.59
N PHE A 77 -7.11 15.80 10.49
CA PHE A 77 -6.28 16.94 10.10
C PHE A 77 -6.59 17.37 8.66
N PHE A 78 -6.79 16.39 7.78
CA PHE A 78 -7.16 16.64 6.39
C PHE A 78 -8.55 17.29 6.27
N GLU A 79 -9.57 16.71 6.91
CA GLU A 79 -10.93 17.27 6.87
C GLU A 79 -10.98 18.68 7.47
N CYS A 80 -10.21 18.95 8.53
CA CYS A 80 -10.05 20.31 9.08
C CYS A 80 -9.41 21.28 8.08
N THR A 81 -8.41 20.84 7.31
CA THR A 81 -7.74 21.68 6.29
C THR A 81 -8.71 22.04 5.17
N LEU A 82 -9.51 21.07 4.70
CA LEU A 82 -10.57 21.32 3.71
C LEU A 82 -11.65 22.25 4.25
N PHE A 83 -12.07 22.06 5.50
CA PHE A 83 -13.04 22.94 6.13
C PHE A 83 -12.51 24.38 6.20
N LEU A 84 -11.26 24.57 6.64
CA LEU A 84 -10.63 25.88 6.68
C LEU A 84 -10.52 26.52 5.28
N TYR A 85 -10.18 25.73 4.26
CA TYR A 85 -10.20 26.18 2.87
C TYR A 85 -11.60 26.62 2.42
N SER A 86 -12.65 25.85 2.75
CA SER A 86 -14.03 26.18 2.39
C SER A 86 -14.55 27.43 3.12
N VAL A 87 -14.16 27.63 4.38
CA VAL A 87 -14.49 28.84 5.15
C VAL A 87 -13.73 30.05 4.61
N LEU A 88 -12.47 29.87 4.20
CA LEU A 88 -11.70 30.91 3.52
C LEU A 88 -12.36 31.31 2.19
N ALA A 89 -12.74 30.33 1.35
CA ALA A 89 -13.45 30.59 0.09
C ALA A 89 -14.78 31.32 0.32
N LEU A 90 -15.55 30.89 1.32
CA LEU A 90 -16.80 31.56 1.72
C LEU A 90 -16.53 32.99 2.16
N PHE A 91 -15.53 33.23 3.01
CA PHE A 91 -15.16 34.57 3.47
C PHE A 91 -14.75 35.49 2.31
N LEU A 92 -13.94 34.99 1.37
CA LEU A 92 -13.53 35.73 0.17
C LEU A 92 -14.71 36.04 -0.74
N GLN A 93 -15.70 35.14 -0.81
CA GLN A 93 -16.94 35.39 -1.52
C GLN A 93 -17.74 36.54 -0.90
N TYR A 94 -17.86 36.57 0.43
CA TYR A 94 -18.49 37.70 1.12
C TYR A 94 -17.74 39.01 0.88
N LEU A 95 -16.41 38.96 0.78
CA LEU A 95 -15.58 40.12 0.45
C LEU A 95 -15.89 40.63 -0.96
N ASN A 96 -16.00 39.74 -1.94
CA ASN A 96 -16.36 40.10 -3.31
C ASN A 96 -17.75 40.73 -3.42
N ILE A 97 -18.76 40.18 -2.71
CA ILE A 97 -20.15 40.66 -2.75
C ILE A 97 -20.31 41.99 -1.98
N TYR A 98 -19.76 42.11 -0.77
CA TYR A 98 -20.02 43.23 0.15
C TYR A 98 -18.87 44.25 0.24
N LYS A 99 -18.04 44.32 -0.80
CA LYS A 99 -16.88 45.21 -0.92
C LYS A 99 -17.17 46.68 -0.60
N THR A 100 -16.16 47.36 -0.04
CA THR A 100 -16.13 48.81 0.20
C THR A 100 -14.79 49.41 -0.24
N LEU A 101 -14.77 50.73 -0.45
CA LEU A 101 -13.55 51.50 -0.73
C LEU A 101 -12.99 52.08 0.57
N TRP A 102 -12.61 51.21 1.50
CA TRP A 102 -12.25 51.59 2.88
C TRP A 102 -10.95 52.40 2.99
N TRP A 103 -10.02 52.25 2.04
CA TRP A 103 -8.76 53.00 2.02
C TRP A 103 -8.90 54.42 1.46
N LEU A 104 -10.09 54.83 0.99
CA LEU A 104 -10.30 56.18 0.46
C LEU A 104 -10.49 57.19 1.61
N PRO A 105 -9.78 58.34 1.63
CA PRO A 105 -9.81 59.29 2.75
C PRO A 105 -11.18 59.88 3.09
N LYS A 106 -12.14 59.89 2.15
CA LYS A 106 -13.50 60.41 2.33
C LYS A 106 -14.59 59.32 2.24
N SER A 107 -14.23 58.05 2.42
CA SER A 107 -15.21 56.96 2.44
C SER A 107 -16.10 57.03 3.68
N TYR A 108 -17.41 56.85 3.50
CA TYR A 108 -18.37 56.70 4.60
C TYR A 108 -18.15 55.39 5.39
N TRP A 109 -17.54 54.38 4.75
CA TRP A 109 -17.29 53.08 5.35
C TRP A 109 -15.80 52.92 5.64
N HIS A 110 -15.45 52.83 6.92
CA HIS A 110 -14.07 52.59 7.40
C HIS A 110 -13.66 51.10 7.45
N TYR A 111 -14.61 50.19 7.23
CA TYR A 111 -14.38 48.74 7.18
C TYR A 111 -14.33 48.24 5.74
N SER A 112 -13.59 47.15 5.48
CA SER A 112 -13.43 46.54 4.15
C SER A 112 -14.68 45.88 3.55
N MET A 113 -15.66 45.57 4.40
CA MET A 113 -16.92 44.94 4.01
C MET A 113 -18.11 45.57 4.74
N LYS A 114 -19.29 45.53 4.10
CA LYS A 114 -20.56 45.95 4.68
C LYS A 114 -21.16 44.85 5.58
N PHE A 115 -20.61 44.66 6.78
CA PHE A 115 -21.02 43.61 7.72
C PHE A 115 -22.52 43.59 8.05
N HIS A 116 -23.19 44.75 8.04
CA HIS A 116 -24.62 44.86 8.33
C HIS A 116 -25.54 44.19 7.29
N LEU A 117 -25.03 43.87 6.10
CA LEU A 117 -25.77 43.17 5.05
C LEU A 117 -25.64 41.64 5.14
N ILE A 118 -24.72 41.14 5.95
CA ILE A 118 -24.46 39.70 6.10
C ILE A 118 -25.50 39.12 7.05
N ASN A 119 -26.27 38.14 6.58
CA ASN A 119 -27.22 37.43 7.43
C ASN A 119 -26.49 36.36 8.29
N PRO A 120 -26.46 36.51 9.63
CA PRO A 120 -25.75 35.58 10.50
C PRO A 120 -26.38 34.18 10.54
N TYR A 121 -27.69 34.07 10.33
CA TYR A 121 -28.38 32.77 10.29
C TYR A 121 -28.00 31.97 9.05
N PHE A 122 -27.90 32.64 7.89
CA PHE A 122 -27.41 32.01 6.66
C PHE A 122 -25.96 31.56 6.80
N LEU A 123 -25.09 32.42 7.34
CA LEU A 123 -23.68 32.07 7.58
C LEU A 123 -23.53 30.87 8.52
N SER A 124 -24.30 30.82 9.61
CA SER A 124 -24.36 29.67 10.52
C SER A 124 -24.79 28.39 9.81
N CYS A 125 -25.85 28.46 9.01
CA CYS A 125 -26.40 27.31 8.29
C CYS A 125 -25.42 26.71 7.28
N VAL A 126 -24.76 27.56 6.46
CA VAL A 126 -23.73 27.12 5.50
C VAL A 126 -22.48 26.61 6.22
N GLY A 127 -22.05 27.27 7.30
CA GLY A 127 -20.92 26.82 8.11
C GLY A 127 -21.13 25.43 8.71
N LEU A 128 -22.34 25.13 9.22
CA LEU A 128 -22.68 23.80 9.73
C LEU A 128 -22.71 22.73 8.62
N LEU A 129 -23.18 23.07 7.41
CA LEU A 129 -23.13 22.14 6.28
C LEU A 129 -21.70 21.83 5.83
N LEU A 130 -20.86 22.85 5.70
CA LEU A 130 -19.44 22.67 5.36
C LEU A 130 -18.71 21.88 6.45
N GLY A 131 -19.05 22.12 7.72
CA GLY A 131 -18.46 21.45 8.88
C GLY A 131 -18.95 20.02 9.14
N TRP A 132 -20.04 19.56 8.50
CA TRP A 132 -20.62 18.23 8.75
C TRP A 132 -19.61 17.09 8.61
N ARG A 133 -18.71 17.15 7.62
CA ARG A 133 -17.68 16.13 7.41
C ARG A 133 -16.67 16.09 8.56
N VAL A 134 -16.20 17.26 8.99
CA VAL A 134 -15.31 17.40 10.16
C VAL A 134 -16.01 16.87 11.41
N THR A 135 -17.28 17.20 11.62
CA THR A 135 -18.06 16.68 12.74
C THR A 135 -18.14 15.15 12.71
N LYS A 136 -18.41 14.53 11.56
CA LYS A 136 -18.42 13.07 11.41
C LYS A 136 -17.05 12.47 11.74
N CYS A 137 -15.97 13.05 11.22
CA CYS A 137 -14.61 12.56 11.46
C CYS A 137 -14.22 12.70 12.93
N PHE A 138 -14.56 13.82 13.55
CA PHE A 138 -14.35 14.07 14.98
C PHE A 138 -15.06 13.01 15.84
N TRP A 139 -16.27 12.61 15.46
CA TRP A 139 -16.98 11.49 16.11
C TRP A 139 -16.29 10.15 15.97
N LYS A 140 -15.73 9.85 14.80
CA LYS A 140 -14.93 8.64 14.59
C LYS A 140 -13.69 8.64 15.49
N THR A 141 -12.97 9.75 15.56
CA THR A 141 -11.79 9.90 16.42
C THR A 141 -12.12 9.76 17.90
N ILE A 142 -13.26 10.31 18.37
CA ILE A 142 -13.72 10.09 19.74
C ILE A 142 -14.00 8.61 20.00
N THR A 143 -14.67 7.92 19.06
CA THR A 143 -14.95 6.48 19.20
C THR A 143 -13.67 5.65 19.26
N GLU A 144 -12.68 5.94 18.42
CA GLU A 144 -11.38 5.25 18.43
C GLU A 144 -10.63 5.50 19.75
N LEU A 145 -10.66 6.73 20.26
CA LEU A 145 -10.06 7.07 21.55
C LEU A 145 -10.76 6.36 22.71
N VAL A 146 -12.08 6.25 22.68
CA VAL A 146 -12.84 5.49 23.68
C VAL A 146 -12.53 4.00 23.58
N ALA A 147 -12.44 3.46 22.35
CA ALA A 147 -12.13 2.06 22.09
C ALA A 147 -10.72 1.68 22.58
N THR A 148 -9.70 2.53 22.36
CA THR A 148 -8.33 2.29 22.85
C THR A 148 -8.26 2.31 24.39
N ILE A 149 -8.99 3.22 25.05
CA ILE A 149 -9.08 3.26 26.52
C ILE A 149 -9.84 2.04 27.08
N ALA A 150 -10.77 1.49 26.30
CA ALA A 150 -11.60 0.35 26.65
C ALA A 150 -10.93 -1.01 26.38
N ALA A 151 -9.91 -1.06 25.50
CA ALA A 151 -9.27 -2.30 25.06
C ALA A 151 -8.64 -3.14 26.18
N ASP A 152 -8.17 -2.50 27.26
CA ASP A 152 -7.49 -3.16 28.39
C ASP A 152 -8.38 -3.32 29.65
N LYS A 153 -9.70 -3.12 29.51
CA LYS A 153 -10.65 -3.12 30.65
C LYS A 153 -11.75 -4.17 30.51
N SER A 154 -12.40 -4.50 31.64
CA SER A 154 -13.47 -5.50 31.69
C SER A 154 -14.68 -5.11 30.82
N THR A 155 -15.40 -6.11 30.31
CA THR A 155 -16.58 -5.96 29.45
C THR A 155 -17.64 -5.01 30.00
N PHE A 156 -17.84 -4.99 31.33
CA PHE A 156 -18.75 -4.03 31.98
C PHE A 156 -18.28 -2.58 31.83
N VAL A 157 -16.98 -2.32 31.95
CA VAL A 157 -16.40 -0.98 31.78
C VAL A 157 -16.46 -0.56 30.31
N GLN A 158 -16.27 -1.49 29.37
CA GLN A 158 -16.43 -1.24 27.94
C GLN A 158 -17.87 -0.82 27.58
N SER A 159 -18.88 -1.55 28.08
CA SER A 159 -20.28 -1.21 27.88
C SER A 159 -20.67 0.11 28.55
N THR A 160 -20.10 0.41 29.72
CA THR A 160 -20.38 1.68 30.42
C THR A 160 -19.75 2.87 29.69
N LEU A 161 -18.53 2.72 29.16
CA LEU A 161 -17.84 3.76 28.39
C LEU A 161 -18.52 4.06 27.05
N THR A 162 -19.00 3.05 26.34
CA THR A 162 -19.77 3.24 25.09
C THR A 162 -21.11 3.93 25.37
N VAL A 163 -21.83 3.55 26.44
CA VAL A 163 -23.06 4.26 26.84
C VAL A 163 -22.77 5.72 27.20
N ILE A 164 -21.68 6.00 27.93
CA ILE A 164 -21.26 7.37 28.26
C ILE A 164 -20.91 8.17 27.00
N GLU A 165 -20.14 7.59 26.07
CA GLU A 165 -19.77 8.22 24.80
C GLU A 165 -21.01 8.65 24.01
N TYR A 166 -21.95 7.71 23.81
CA TYR A 166 -23.14 7.98 23.00
C TYR A 166 -24.12 8.90 23.73
N ALA A 167 -24.39 8.68 25.02
CA ALA A 167 -25.43 9.40 25.77
C ALA A 167 -25.00 10.77 26.31
N ILE A 168 -23.71 10.94 26.65
CA ILE A 168 -23.22 12.17 27.31
C ILE A 168 -22.47 13.08 26.33
N VAL A 169 -21.80 12.52 25.31
CA VAL A 169 -20.97 13.33 24.39
C VAL A 169 -21.66 13.50 23.04
N LYS A 170 -22.00 12.40 22.37
CA LYS A 170 -22.51 12.46 20.99
C LYS A 170 -23.94 13.00 20.89
N THR A 171 -24.89 12.46 21.65
CA THR A 171 -26.30 12.89 21.55
C THR A 171 -26.53 14.35 21.89
N PRO A 172 -26.00 14.96 22.97
CA PRO A 172 -26.24 16.37 23.25
C PRO A 172 -25.56 17.30 22.23
N LEU A 173 -24.38 16.95 21.72
CA LEU A 173 -23.74 17.80 20.71
C LEU A 173 -24.47 17.70 19.36
N MET A 174 -24.94 16.51 18.98
CA MET A 174 -25.74 16.34 17.75
C MET A 174 -27.08 17.05 17.86
N THR A 175 -27.76 16.99 19.01
CA THR A 175 -28.99 17.75 19.20
C THR A 175 -28.72 19.25 19.16
N LEU A 176 -27.62 19.75 19.72
CA LEU A 176 -27.22 21.15 19.61
C LEU A 176 -26.97 21.57 18.16
N ILE A 177 -26.20 20.80 17.39
CA ILE A 177 -25.90 21.09 15.98
C ILE A 177 -27.18 21.09 15.14
N ILE A 178 -28.03 20.06 15.29
CA ILE A 178 -29.28 19.92 14.53
C ILE A 178 -30.25 21.04 14.93
N THR A 179 -30.42 21.35 16.21
CA THR A 179 -31.33 22.42 16.65
C THR A 179 -30.84 23.79 16.20
N SER A 180 -29.54 24.07 16.25
CA SER A 180 -28.94 25.30 15.71
C SER A 180 -29.14 25.44 14.21
N PHE A 181 -28.94 24.35 13.46
CA PHE A 181 -29.19 24.29 12.02
C PHE A 181 -30.67 24.54 11.71
N LEU A 182 -31.60 23.82 12.37
CA LEU A 182 -33.04 23.96 12.15
C LEU A 182 -33.56 25.35 12.53
N PHE A 183 -33.05 25.93 13.62
CA PHE A 183 -33.39 27.30 14.03
C PHE A 183 -32.95 28.32 12.99
N SER A 184 -31.70 28.21 12.52
CA SER A 184 -31.15 29.10 11.50
C SER A 184 -31.88 28.93 10.15
N PHE A 185 -32.16 27.69 9.75
CA PHE A 185 -32.87 27.36 8.52
C PHE A 185 -34.32 27.85 8.53
N SER A 186 -35.03 27.72 9.67
CA SER A 186 -36.39 28.25 9.85
C SER A 186 -36.44 29.77 9.62
N ARG A 187 -35.44 30.51 10.11
CA ARG A 187 -35.31 31.96 9.85
C ARG A 187 -35.08 32.25 8.38
N ILE A 188 -34.22 31.50 7.70
CA ILE A 188 -33.96 31.65 6.26
C ILE A 188 -35.25 31.42 5.45
N CYS A 189 -36.03 30.39 5.78
CA CYS A 189 -37.30 30.08 5.13
C CYS A 189 -38.36 31.19 5.30
N HIS A 190 -38.31 31.92 6.42
CA HIS A 190 -39.21 33.04 6.67
C HIS A 190 -38.79 34.30 5.92
N ASP A 191 -37.48 34.57 5.84
CA ASP A 191 -36.97 35.84 5.33
C ASP A 191 -36.79 35.84 3.80
N PHE A 192 -36.56 34.68 3.18
CA PHE A 192 -36.27 34.53 1.74
C PHE A 192 -37.40 33.80 0.98
N PRO A 193 -37.56 34.08 -0.33
CA PRO A 193 -38.56 33.40 -1.15
C PRO A 193 -38.25 31.91 -1.32
N PHE A 194 -39.29 31.11 -1.49
CA PHE A 194 -39.19 29.64 -1.65
C PHE A 194 -38.23 29.20 -2.75
N ASN A 195 -38.20 29.93 -3.88
CA ASN A 195 -37.30 29.61 -5.00
C ASN A 195 -35.82 29.63 -4.59
N SER A 196 -35.40 30.58 -3.75
CA SER A 196 -34.03 30.67 -3.24
C SER A 196 -33.72 29.52 -2.27
N VAL A 197 -34.69 29.15 -1.43
CA VAL A 197 -34.55 28.04 -0.46
C VAL A 197 -34.36 26.70 -1.15
N MET A 198 -34.98 26.48 -2.33
CA MET A 198 -34.79 25.25 -3.10
C MET A 198 -33.33 25.00 -3.49
N TYR A 199 -32.51 26.05 -3.66
CA TYR A 199 -31.09 25.89 -3.95
C TYR A 199 -30.29 25.22 -2.84
N PHE A 200 -30.79 25.28 -1.60
CA PHE A 200 -30.18 24.62 -0.45
C PHE A 200 -30.16 23.08 -0.60
N PHE A 201 -31.12 22.51 -1.35
CA PHE A 201 -31.24 21.07 -1.58
C PHE A 201 -30.45 20.57 -2.81
N HIS A 202 -29.88 21.44 -3.64
CA HIS A 202 -29.15 21.02 -4.84
C HIS A 202 -27.95 20.09 -4.57
N PRO A 203 -27.09 20.33 -3.56
CA PRO A 203 -26.01 19.39 -3.23
C PRO A 203 -26.51 18.00 -2.85
N LEU A 204 -27.69 17.92 -2.21
CA LEU A 204 -28.34 16.66 -1.87
C LEU A 204 -28.86 15.95 -3.13
N ILE A 205 -29.49 16.69 -4.05
CA ILE A 205 -29.95 16.14 -5.33
C ILE A 205 -28.76 15.65 -6.16
N LEU A 206 -27.69 16.45 -6.25
CA LEU A 206 -26.45 16.07 -6.92
C LEU A 206 -25.87 14.79 -6.30
N TYR A 207 -25.86 14.67 -4.97
CA TYR A 207 -25.41 13.47 -4.28
C TYR A 207 -26.22 12.23 -4.69
N VAL A 208 -27.55 12.36 -4.73
CA VAL A 208 -28.45 11.26 -5.13
C VAL A 208 -28.23 10.86 -6.59
N VAL A 209 -28.03 11.82 -7.49
CA VAL A 209 -27.79 11.56 -8.92
C VAL A 209 -26.42 10.91 -9.13
N VAL A 210 -25.37 11.47 -8.54
CA VAL A 210 -24.00 10.96 -8.68
C VAL A 210 -23.93 9.55 -8.10
N PHE A 211 -24.37 9.34 -6.86
CA PHE A 211 -24.28 8.04 -6.17
C PHE A 211 -25.52 7.15 -6.34
N TYR A 212 -26.28 7.33 -7.43
CA TYR A 212 -27.54 6.63 -7.62
C TYR A 212 -27.38 5.10 -7.58
N SER A 213 -26.41 4.55 -8.29
CA SER A 213 -26.17 3.10 -8.36
C SER A 213 -25.84 2.51 -6.99
N GLU A 214 -25.00 3.19 -6.21
CA GLU A 214 -24.60 2.77 -4.87
C GLU A 214 -25.76 2.90 -3.87
N LEU A 215 -26.54 3.98 -3.98
CA LEU A 215 -27.74 4.19 -3.16
C LEU A 215 -28.80 3.13 -3.44
N VAL A 216 -29.03 2.78 -4.71
CA VAL A 216 -29.97 1.71 -5.08
C VAL A 216 -29.46 0.35 -4.63
N GLY A 217 -28.15 0.08 -4.73
CA GLY A 217 -27.53 -1.14 -4.18
C GLY A 217 -27.71 -1.25 -2.66
N ARG A 218 -27.42 -0.17 -1.93
CA ARG A 218 -27.64 -0.07 -0.48
C ARG A 218 -29.11 -0.22 -0.10
N TRP A 219 -30.00 0.44 -0.83
CA TRP A 219 -31.44 0.33 -0.62
C TRP A 219 -31.96 -1.09 -0.84
N ARG A 220 -31.47 -1.80 -1.88
CA ARG A 220 -31.82 -3.21 -2.13
C ARG A 220 -31.35 -4.11 -0.98
N ARG A 221 -30.12 -3.93 -0.49
CA ARG A 221 -29.60 -4.67 0.68
C ARG A 221 -30.42 -4.39 1.93
N PHE A 222 -30.67 -3.11 2.22
CA PHE A 222 -31.50 -2.70 3.35
C PHE A 222 -32.91 -3.27 3.25
N LYS A 223 -33.55 -3.22 2.08
CA LYS A 223 -34.89 -3.80 1.86
C LYS A 223 -34.90 -5.31 2.10
N LYS A 224 -33.86 -6.02 1.68
CA LYS A 224 -33.70 -7.47 1.93
C LYS A 224 -33.54 -7.75 3.42
N ALA A 225 -32.63 -7.05 4.09
CA ALA A 225 -32.42 -7.19 5.54
C ALA A 225 -33.68 -6.82 6.35
N TYR A 226 -34.41 -5.79 5.93
CA TYR A 226 -35.68 -5.40 6.55
C TYR A 226 -36.77 -6.44 6.31
N ALA A 227 -36.83 -7.07 5.12
CA ALA A 227 -37.77 -8.14 4.84
C ALA A 227 -37.47 -9.40 5.67
N GLU A 228 -36.19 -9.76 5.83
CA GLU A 228 -35.74 -10.85 6.69
C GLU A 228 -36.03 -10.57 8.17
N TRP A 229 -35.84 -9.33 8.64
CA TRP A 229 -36.24 -8.90 9.99
C TRP A 229 -37.75 -8.94 10.19
N TRP A 230 -38.53 -8.46 9.21
CA TRP A 230 -39.99 -8.51 9.26
C TRP A 230 -40.53 -9.95 9.33
N ASN A 231 -39.81 -10.89 8.73
CA ASN A 231 -40.10 -12.33 8.81
C ASN A 231 -39.60 -13.00 10.11
N ASN A 232 -39.01 -12.25 11.06
CA ASN A 232 -38.40 -12.73 12.30
C ASN A 232 -37.22 -13.70 12.14
N ASP A 233 -36.52 -13.68 10.99
CA ASP A 233 -35.35 -14.54 10.76
C ASP A 233 -34.07 -13.97 11.40
N ILE A 234 -34.07 -12.68 11.80
CA ILE A 234 -32.89 -11.91 12.21
C ILE A 234 -33.23 -11.01 13.40
N ASP A 235 -32.31 -10.89 14.35
CA ASP A 235 -32.46 -10.02 15.54
C ASP A 235 -32.17 -8.54 15.23
N ILE A 236 -32.68 -7.60 16.03
CA ILE A 236 -32.56 -6.14 15.78
C ILE A 236 -31.09 -5.70 15.72
N ALA A 237 -30.23 -6.32 16.54
CA ALA A 237 -28.79 -6.06 16.54
C ALA A 237 -28.14 -6.44 15.20
N GLN A 238 -28.53 -7.58 14.62
CA GLN A 238 -28.02 -8.04 13.32
C GLN A 238 -28.59 -7.22 12.15
N LEU A 239 -29.80 -6.68 12.28
CA LEU A 239 -30.35 -5.71 11.30
C LEU A 239 -29.53 -4.41 11.30
N ILE A 240 -29.21 -3.88 12.48
CA ILE A 240 -28.40 -2.67 12.63
C ILE A 240 -27.01 -2.91 12.03
N ASP A 241 -26.37 -4.03 12.33
CA ASP A 241 -25.03 -4.37 11.85
C ASP A 241 -24.97 -4.50 10.31
N ARG A 242 -25.91 -5.24 9.72
CA ARG A 242 -26.05 -5.36 8.24
C ARG A 242 -26.46 -4.06 7.54
N SER A 243 -27.08 -3.12 8.26
CA SER A 243 -27.48 -1.81 7.72
C SER A 243 -26.36 -0.76 7.81
N ILE A 244 -25.45 -0.92 8.76
CA ILE A 244 -24.28 -0.05 9.00
C ILE A 244 -23.07 -0.51 8.18
N GLU A 245 -23.07 -1.77 7.71
CA GLU A 245 -22.03 -2.32 6.86
C GLU A 245 -21.64 -1.31 5.76
N PRO A 246 -20.39 -0.81 5.78
CA PRO A 246 -19.99 0.28 4.91
C PRO A 246 -20.21 -0.13 3.45
N PRO A 247 -20.55 0.82 2.56
CA PRO A 247 -20.58 0.51 1.13
C PRO A 247 -19.24 -0.12 0.74
N PRO A 248 -19.23 -1.14 -0.15
CA PRO A 248 -18.00 -1.78 -0.63
C PRO A 248 -17.23 -0.76 -1.47
N ALA A 249 -16.49 0.13 -0.83
CA ALA A 249 -15.92 1.31 -1.47
C ALA A 249 -15.01 2.08 -0.51
N GLN A 250 -14.12 1.40 0.20
CA GLN A 250 -12.80 1.92 0.49
C GLN A 250 -12.00 0.73 0.97
N LEU A 251 -11.19 0.15 0.09
CA LEU A 251 -10.12 -0.75 0.52
C LEU A 251 -9.38 -0.04 1.66
N ASP A 252 -9.40 -0.64 2.85
CA ASP A 252 -8.64 -0.13 3.98
C ASP A 252 -7.17 -0.40 3.67
N LEU A 253 -6.44 0.66 3.31
CA LEU A 253 -5.05 0.55 2.86
C LEU A 253 -4.14 -0.07 3.93
N ASP A 254 -4.52 0.03 5.20
CA ASP A 254 -3.78 -0.57 6.31
C ASP A 254 -3.99 -2.11 6.36
N SER A 255 -5.02 -2.63 5.69
CA SER A 255 -5.34 -4.06 5.61
C SER A 255 -4.95 -4.72 4.28
N VAL A 256 -4.73 -3.94 3.23
CA VAL A 256 -4.52 -4.46 1.85
C VAL A 256 -3.04 -4.44 1.51
N LEU A 257 -2.36 -5.53 1.85
CA LEU A 257 -1.05 -5.85 1.29
C LEU A 257 -1.25 -6.48 -0.10
N HIS A 258 -0.56 -5.94 -1.11
CA HIS A 258 -0.49 -6.58 -2.41
C HIS A 258 0.10 -7.99 -2.28
N MET A 259 -0.69 -9.01 -2.57
CA MET A 259 -0.24 -10.39 -2.60
C MET A 259 0.21 -10.71 -4.02
N CYS A 260 1.52 -10.85 -4.25
CA CYS A 260 2.04 -11.30 -5.54
C CYS A 260 1.56 -12.73 -5.79
N SER A 261 0.47 -12.89 -6.55
CA SER A 261 -0.07 -14.19 -6.94
C SER A 261 0.49 -14.61 -8.30
N SER A 262 0.63 -15.93 -8.51
CA SER A 262 1.01 -16.51 -9.80
C SER A 262 -0.21 -16.87 -10.66
N ASN A 263 -1.43 -16.72 -10.12
CA ASN A 263 -2.66 -17.09 -10.80
C ASN A 263 -3.22 -15.90 -11.62
N PRO A 264 -3.35 -16.01 -12.96
CA PRO A 264 -3.82 -14.91 -13.78
C PRO A 264 -5.26 -14.48 -13.47
N ILE A 265 -6.12 -15.37 -12.95
CA ILE A 265 -7.50 -15.03 -12.57
C ILE A 265 -7.51 -14.08 -11.36
N GLN A 266 -6.71 -14.40 -10.34
CA GLN A 266 -6.60 -13.57 -9.13
C GLN A 266 -6.03 -12.19 -9.44
N ILE A 267 -5.02 -12.10 -10.33
CA ILE A 267 -4.46 -10.82 -10.78
C ILE A 267 -5.53 -9.96 -11.47
N ARG A 268 -6.38 -10.56 -12.32
CA ARG A 268 -7.46 -9.84 -13.01
C ARG A 268 -8.55 -9.37 -12.04
N GLU A 269 -8.95 -10.23 -11.11
CA GLU A 269 -9.93 -9.89 -10.07
C GLU A 269 -9.42 -8.73 -9.20
N GLU A 270 -8.17 -8.78 -8.75
CA GLU A 270 -7.53 -7.70 -7.99
C GLU A 270 -7.55 -6.38 -8.77
N VAL A 271 -7.15 -6.41 -10.04
CA VAL A 271 -7.16 -5.21 -10.91
C VAL A 271 -8.58 -4.66 -11.07
N SER A 272 -9.58 -5.52 -11.26
CA SER A 272 -10.98 -5.09 -11.39
C SER A 272 -11.48 -4.37 -10.13
N LEU A 273 -11.14 -4.89 -8.95
CA LEU A 273 -11.48 -4.28 -7.67
C LEU A 273 -10.77 -2.94 -7.47
N LEU A 274 -9.49 -2.86 -7.82
CA LEU A 274 -8.71 -1.61 -7.74
C LEU A 274 -9.22 -0.54 -8.70
N LEU A 275 -9.66 -0.93 -9.91
CA LEU A 275 -10.24 -0.02 -10.88
C LEU A 275 -11.57 0.56 -10.37
N GLU A 276 -12.43 -0.28 -9.79
CA GLU A 276 -13.70 0.17 -9.19
C GLU A 276 -13.45 1.14 -8.02
N ASP A 277 -12.51 0.81 -7.12
CA ASP A 277 -12.11 1.67 -6.01
C ASP A 277 -11.53 3.01 -6.48
N MET A 278 -10.68 3.01 -7.51
CA MET A 278 -10.13 4.23 -8.11
C MET A 278 -11.25 5.12 -8.69
N TYR A 279 -12.22 4.53 -9.39
CA TYR A 279 -13.36 5.26 -9.93
C TYR A 279 -14.22 5.88 -8.81
N LEU A 280 -14.46 5.14 -7.73
CA LEU A 280 -15.20 5.61 -6.56
C LEU A 280 -14.47 6.77 -5.87
N ARG A 281 -13.14 6.71 -5.73
CA ARG A 281 -12.33 7.79 -5.17
C ARG A 281 -12.42 9.05 -6.04
N LEU A 282 -12.28 8.92 -7.35
CA LEU A 282 -12.40 10.04 -8.30
C LEU A 282 -13.80 10.66 -8.28
N LYS A 283 -14.84 9.83 -8.24
CA LYS A 283 -16.24 10.28 -8.16
C LYS A 283 -16.51 11.06 -6.87
N ARG A 284 -15.97 10.60 -5.74
CA ARG A 284 -16.05 11.30 -4.44
C ARG A 284 -15.29 12.62 -4.42
N SER A 285 -14.09 12.67 -4.99
CA SER A 285 -13.33 13.93 -5.07
C SER A 285 -14.02 14.95 -5.96
N LEU A 286 -14.61 14.54 -7.08
CA LEU A 286 -15.38 15.42 -7.95
C LEU A 286 -16.60 15.98 -7.23
N PHE A 287 -17.39 15.12 -6.58
CA PHE A 287 -18.55 15.55 -5.79
C PHE A 287 -18.12 16.50 -4.66
N ALA A 288 -17.03 16.20 -3.96
CA ALA A 288 -16.48 17.06 -2.92
C ALA A 288 -16.14 18.46 -3.47
N GLY A 289 -15.39 18.54 -4.58
CA GLY A 289 -15.03 19.81 -5.20
C GLY A 289 -16.24 20.65 -5.60
N VAL A 290 -17.18 20.06 -6.34
CA VAL A 290 -18.41 20.73 -6.79
C VAL A 290 -19.28 21.15 -5.61
N SER A 291 -19.47 20.29 -4.61
CA SER A 291 -20.28 20.60 -3.43
C SER A 291 -19.70 21.76 -2.61
N THR A 292 -18.37 21.80 -2.44
CA THR A 292 -17.68 22.88 -1.75
C THR A 292 -17.83 24.20 -2.49
N ALA A 293 -17.60 24.23 -3.80
CA ALA A 293 -17.77 25.44 -4.60
C ALA A 293 -19.23 25.93 -4.62
N PHE A 294 -20.19 25.00 -4.71
CA PHE A 294 -21.61 25.34 -4.66
C PHE A 294 -21.98 26.00 -3.32
N LEU A 295 -21.57 25.41 -2.19
CA LEU A 295 -21.89 25.92 -0.86
C LEU A 295 -21.13 27.22 -0.51
N SER A 296 -19.88 27.37 -0.97
CA SER A 296 -19.01 28.50 -0.60
C SER A 296 -19.10 29.70 -1.55
N ILE A 297 -19.34 29.49 -2.84
CA ILE A 297 -19.33 30.56 -3.87
C ILE A 297 -20.75 30.82 -4.38
N PHE A 298 -21.40 29.79 -4.92
CA PHE A 298 -22.70 29.95 -5.60
C PHE A 298 -23.85 30.28 -4.63
N LEU A 299 -23.92 29.57 -3.50
CA LEU A 299 -25.03 29.74 -2.54
C LEU A 299 -25.09 31.16 -1.95
N PRO A 300 -23.98 31.80 -1.52
CA PRO A 300 -24.00 33.21 -1.10
C PRO A 300 -24.54 34.19 -2.16
N CYS A 301 -24.30 33.94 -3.46
CA CYS A 301 -24.83 34.78 -4.54
C CYS A 301 -26.36 34.73 -4.64
N VAL A 302 -26.96 33.60 -4.30
CA VAL A 302 -28.43 33.42 -4.30
C VAL A 302 -29.07 34.10 -3.08
N PHE A 303 -28.37 34.15 -1.96
CA PHE A 303 -28.88 34.66 -0.67
C PHE A 303 -28.49 36.11 -0.36
N VAL A 304 -28.30 36.93 -1.40
CA VAL A 304 -28.10 38.37 -1.26
C VAL A 304 -29.42 39.05 -0.84
N PRO A 305 -29.40 40.02 0.08
CA PRO A 305 -30.61 40.71 0.53
C PRO A 305 -31.32 41.41 -0.64
N TYR A 306 -32.57 41.01 -0.88
CA TYR A 306 -33.43 41.53 -1.94
C TYR A 306 -34.27 42.75 -1.48
N LYS A 307 -34.28 43.03 -0.17
CA LYS A 307 -34.96 44.16 0.47
C LYS A 307 -33.99 44.92 1.37
N THR A 308 -34.09 46.24 1.42
CA THR A 308 -33.42 47.07 2.42
C THR A 308 -34.08 46.88 3.80
N SER A 309 -33.45 47.41 4.86
CA SER A 309 -34.05 47.49 6.21
C SER A 309 -35.39 48.24 6.25
N LEU A 310 -35.66 49.05 5.23
CA LEU A 310 -36.90 49.81 5.03
C LEU A 310 -37.91 49.09 4.11
N GLY A 311 -37.63 47.85 3.69
CA GLY A 311 -38.51 47.03 2.85
C GLY A 311 -38.48 47.35 1.36
N VAL A 312 -37.60 48.25 0.91
CA VAL A 312 -37.47 48.65 -0.50
C VAL A 312 -36.68 47.60 -1.26
N PRO A 313 -37.09 47.18 -2.47
CA PRO A 313 -36.34 46.21 -3.26
C PRO A 313 -34.97 46.76 -3.65
N GLN A 314 -33.91 45.97 -3.42
CA GLN A 314 -32.53 46.29 -3.80
C GLN A 314 -31.96 45.15 -4.63
N LYS A 315 -31.32 45.48 -5.76
CA LYS A 315 -30.54 44.54 -6.56
C LYS A 315 -29.06 44.86 -6.38
N VAL A 316 -28.30 43.95 -5.77
CA VAL A 316 -26.84 44.05 -5.74
C VAL A 316 -26.31 43.58 -7.10
N LEU A 317 -25.43 44.36 -7.71
CA LEU A 317 -24.76 44.00 -8.96
C LEU A 317 -23.67 42.98 -8.63
N VAL A 318 -23.89 41.73 -9.03
CA VAL A 318 -22.92 40.64 -8.97
C VAL A 318 -22.48 40.37 -10.41
N ASP A 319 -21.18 40.29 -10.64
CA ASP A 319 -20.62 39.94 -11.95
C ASP A 319 -20.71 38.43 -12.15
N GLU A 320 -21.70 37.99 -12.92
CA GLU A 320 -21.98 36.57 -13.13
C GLU A 320 -20.81 35.84 -13.81
N ALA A 321 -20.02 36.51 -14.65
CA ALA A 321 -18.88 35.90 -15.34
C ALA A 321 -17.76 35.62 -14.34
N TRP A 322 -17.36 36.63 -13.56
CA TRP A 322 -16.34 36.48 -12.53
C TRP A 322 -16.70 35.41 -11.50
N GLU A 323 -17.95 35.40 -11.01
CA GLU A 323 -18.37 34.42 -10.02
C GLU A 323 -18.39 33.00 -10.58
N SER A 324 -18.70 32.84 -11.87
CA SER A 324 -18.61 31.54 -12.53
C SER A 324 -17.16 31.05 -12.65
N GLU A 325 -16.22 31.94 -12.99
CA GLU A 325 -14.79 31.63 -13.05
C GLU A 325 -14.23 31.26 -11.66
N LEU A 326 -14.57 32.03 -10.63
CA LEU A 326 -14.20 31.76 -9.25
C LEU A 326 -14.78 30.42 -8.75
N CYS A 327 -16.02 30.11 -9.08
CA CYS A 327 -16.66 28.85 -8.74
C CYS A 327 -15.91 27.65 -9.36
N ILE A 328 -15.50 27.76 -10.64
CA ILE A 328 -14.71 26.73 -11.32
C ILE A 328 -13.35 26.56 -10.61
N VAL A 329 -12.66 27.66 -10.29
CA VAL A 329 -11.36 27.64 -9.62
C VAL A 329 -11.43 26.96 -8.25
N VAL A 330 -12.43 27.33 -7.44
CA VAL A 330 -12.64 26.73 -6.10
C VAL A 330 -13.03 25.27 -6.22
N ALA A 331 -13.86 24.89 -7.20
CA ALA A 331 -14.25 23.51 -7.44
C ALA A 331 -13.04 22.63 -7.81
N LEU A 332 -12.20 23.11 -8.73
CA LEU A 332 -11.01 22.38 -9.17
C LEU A 332 -9.94 22.31 -8.07
N THR A 333 -9.75 23.39 -7.30
CA THR A 333 -8.82 23.40 -6.15
C THR A 333 -9.27 22.42 -5.07
N ALA A 334 -10.55 22.45 -4.68
CA ALA A 334 -11.10 21.51 -3.69
C ALA A 334 -11.05 20.06 -4.19
N PHE A 335 -11.26 19.84 -5.51
CA PHE A 335 -11.04 18.55 -6.15
C PHE A 335 -9.57 18.10 -6.05
N SER A 336 -8.59 18.96 -6.38
CA SER A 336 -7.15 18.68 -6.26
C SER A 336 -6.76 18.27 -4.83
N LEU A 337 -7.25 19.01 -3.83
CA LEU A 337 -7.03 18.71 -2.42
C LEU A 337 -7.59 17.33 -2.04
N TYR A 338 -8.80 17.01 -2.49
CA TYR A 338 -9.47 15.74 -2.19
C TYR A 338 -8.82 14.54 -2.88
N ILE A 339 -8.49 14.66 -4.17
CA ILE A 339 -7.87 13.56 -4.91
C ILE A 339 -6.46 13.25 -4.40
N THR A 340 -5.69 14.27 -3.99
CA THR A 340 -4.36 14.09 -3.39
C THR A 340 -4.40 13.38 -2.05
N TYR A 341 -5.49 13.56 -1.28
CA TYR A 341 -5.70 12.81 -0.05
C TYR A 341 -6.17 11.38 -0.29
N LEU A 342 -7.12 11.18 -1.20
CA LEU A 342 -7.66 9.86 -1.48
C LEU A 342 -6.69 8.93 -2.23
N MET A 343 -5.69 9.48 -2.93
CA MET A 343 -4.63 8.73 -3.62
C MET A 343 -3.27 8.96 -2.95
N PRO A 344 -3.04 8.45 -1.73
CA PRO A 344 -1.72 8.52 -1.10
C PRO A 344 -0.69 7.69 -1.86
N LEU A 345 0.59 7.93 -1.59
CA LEU A 345 1.70 7.22 -2.25
C LEU A 345 1.60 5.68 -2.11
N ASN A 346 1.10 5.17 -0.99
CA ASN A 346 0.87 3.73 -0.79
C ASN A 346 -0.10 3.15 -1.82
N TYR A 347 -1.17 3.90 -2.11
CA TYR A 347 -2.17 3.50 -3.07
C TYR A 347 -1.61 3.52 -4.50
N LEU A 348 -0.85 4.57 -4.84
CA LEU A 348 -0.21 4.67 -6.16
C LEU A 348 0.79 3.53 -6.39
N ASP A 349 1.50 3.10 -5.34
CA ASP A 349 2.39 1.96 -5.43
C ASP A 349 1.64 0.64 -5.59
N LEU A 350 0.55 0.43 -4.85
CA LEU A 350 -0.34 -0.73 -5.02
C LEU A 350 -0.85 -0.82 -6.46
N LEU A 351 -1.38 0.27 -7.01
CA LEU A 351 -1.83 0.33 -8.41
C LEU A 351 -0.71 0.01 -9.40
N HIS A 352 0.50 0.51 -9.14
CA HIS A 352 1.65 0.24 -10.00
C HIS A 352 2.05 -1.24 -9.97
N ARG A 353 2.11 -1.85 -8.78
CA ARG A 353 2.45 -3.29 -8.61
C ARG A 353 1.44 -4.18 -9.33
N SER A 354 0.15 -3.98 -9.10
CA SER A 354 -0.89 -4.76 -9.76
C SER A 354 -0.87 -4.55 -11.28
N ALA A 355 -0.55 -3.35 -11.77
CA ALA A 355 -0.36 -3.10 -13.20
C ALA A 355 0.86 -3.82 -13.80
N VAL A 356 1.96 -3.94 -13.05
CA VAL A 356 3.15 -4.70 -13.48
C VAL A 356 2.83 -6.19 -13.62
N HIS A 357 2.03 -6.75 -12.71
CA HIS A 357 1.56 -8.14 -12.79
C HIS A 357 0.56 -8.38 -13.93
N LEU A 358 -0.24 -7.36 -14.27
CA LEU A 358 -1.23 -7.46 -15.34
C LEU A 358 -0.59 -7.53 -16.74
N GLY A 359 0.36 -6.64 -17.05
CA GLY A 359 0.90 -6.48 -18.41
C GLY A 359 -0.13 -5.93 -19.41
N THR A 360 0.20 -5.93 -20.70
CA THR A 360 -0.71 -5.48 -21.78
C THR A 360 -0.48 -6.29 -23.06
N TRP A 361 -1.38 -6.10 -24.05
CA TRP A 361 -1.34 -6.75 -25.35
C TRP A 361 -1.20 -5.74 -26.48
N ASP A 362 -0.23 -5.93 -27.36
CA ASP A 362 -0.15 -5.17 -28.61
C ASP A 362 -0.88 -5.90 -29.72
N GLN A 363 -1.79 -5.25 -30.42
CA GLN A 363 -2.41 -5.83 -31.60
C GLN A 363 -1.38 -5.91 -32.74
N ILE A 364 -1.22 -7.11 -33.34
CA ILE A 364 -0.36 -7.31 -34.52
C ILE A 364 -1.25 -7.63 -35.73
N GLU A 365 -0.80 -7.24 -36.92
CA GLU A 365 -1.35 -7.77 -38.16
C GLU A 365 -1.11 -9.29 -38.22
N GLY A 366 -2.21 -10.07 -38.27
CA GLY A 366 -2.11 -11.53 -38.38
C GLY A 366 -1.40 -11.98 -39.66
N PRO A 367 -0.91 -13.23 -39.72
CA PRO A 367 -0.24 -13.74 -40.90
C PRO A 367 -1.16 -13.65 -42.12
N LYS A 368 -0.73 -12.89 -43.15
CA LYS A 368 -1.45 -12.78 -44.42
C LYS A 368 -1.50 -14.17 -45.06
N VAL A 369 -2.71 -14.64 -45.39
CA VAL A 369 -2.95 -15.91 -46.08
C VAL A 369 -2.10 -15.92 -47.36
N GLY A 370 -1.03 -16.74 -47.40
CA GLY A 370 -0.12 -16.85 -48.54
C GLY A 370 1.39 -16.85 -48.22
N GLN A 371 1.82 -16.49 -47.01
CA GLN A 371 3.25 -16.56 -46.59
C GLN A 371 3.54 -17.71 -45.61
N THR A 372 3.03 -18.91 -45.87
CA THR A 372 3.38 -20.11 -45.08
C THR A 372 4.52 -20.88 -45.75
N GLY A 373 5.75 -20.38 -45.58
CA GLY A 373 6.98 -21.09 -45.91
C GLY A 373 7.87 -21.40 -44.70
N GLN A 374 7.57 -20.86 -43.52
CA GLN A 374 8.32 -21.13 -42.29
C GLN A 374 7.35 -21.55 -41.17
N ALA A 375 7.34 -22.85 -40.87
CA ALA A 375 6.36 -23.50 -40.00
C ALA A 375 6.57 -23.28 -38.47
N ASN A 376 7.37 -22.29 -38.04
CA ASN A 376 7.73 -22.12 -36.63
C ASN A 376 7.02 -20.96 -35.91
N TRP A 377 6.10 -20.24 -36.56
CA TRP A 377 5.51 -18.99 -36.05
C TRP A 377 3.97 -18.97 -36.13
N ALA A 378 3.30 -20.07 -35.78
CA ALA A 378 1.84 -20.05 -35.61
C ALA A 378 1.49 -19.46 -34.23
N PRO A 379 0.65 -18.41 -34.14
CA PRO A 379 0.20 -17.89 -32.85
C PRO A 379 -0.60 -18.95 -32.09
N SER A 380 -0.34 -19.10 -30.78
CA SER A 380 -1.09 -20.05 -29.95
C SER A 380 -2.51 -19.54 -29.69
N PRO A 381 -3.50 -20.42 -29.49
CA PRO A 381 -4.83 -19.99 -29.08
C PRO A 381 -4.75 -19.36 -27.67
N TRP A 382 -5.50 -18.28 -27.46
CA TRP A 382 -5.56 -17.64 -26.14
C TRP A 382 -6.32 -18.52 -25.12
N VAL A 383 -5.78 -18.63 -23.92
CA VAL A 383 -6.32 -19.39 -22.78
C VAL A 383 -6.33 -18.49 -21.54
N SER A 384 -7.46 -18.41 -20.86
CA SER A 384 -7.66 -17.50 -19.72
C SER A 384 -6.82 -17.83 -18.51
N GLN A 385 -6.52 -19.12 -18.28
CA GLN A 385 -5.79 -19.65 -17.13
C GLN A 385 -4.26 -19.61 -17.29
N CYS A 386 -3.76 -19.22 -18.46
CA CYS A 386 -2.32 -19.20 -18.73
C CYS A 386 -1.72 -17.81 -18.51
N LEU A 387 -0.52 -17.78 -17.94
CA LEU A 387 0.35 -16.61 -17.89
C LEU A 387 1.25 -16.62 -19.12
N TYR A 388 1.28 -15.52 -19.87
CA TYR A 388 2.06 -15.44 -21.12
C TYR A 388 3.41 -14.76 -20.88
N SER A 389 4.46 -15.26 -21.52
CA SER A 389 5.79 -14.63 -21.48
C SER A 389 5.89 -13.47 -22.47
N GLU A 390 6.77 -12.51 -22.18
CA GLU A 390 7.00 -11.36 -23.06
C GLU A 390 7.35 -11.81 -24.49
N GLY A 391 6.61 -11.28 -25.46
CA GLY A 391 6.82 -11.57 -26.88
C GLY A 391 6.03 -12.75 -27.43
N GLU A 392 5.32 -13.52 -26.61
CA GLU A 392 4.42 -14.57 -27.07
C GLU A 392 3.25 -13.99 -27.86
N THR A 393 2.89 -14.64 -28.97
CA THR A 393 1.80 -14.21 -29.83
C THR A 393 0.61 -15.13 -29.68
N VAL A 394 -0.56 -14.57 -29.40
CA VAL A 394 -1.81 -15.31 -29.27
C VAL A 394 -2.81 -14.90 -30.33
N GLN A 395 -3.63 -15.85 -30.76
CA GLN A 395 -4.77 -15.63 -31.63
C GLN A 395 -6.07 -15.78 -30.84
N MET A 396 -6.93 -14.77 -30.94
CA MET A 396 -8.27 -14.81 -30.39
C MET A 396 -9.22 -15.64 -31.27
N PRO A 397 -10.33 -16.15 -30.72
CA PRO A 397 -11.40 -16.80 -31.50
C PRO A 397 -11.92 -15.94 -32.67
N ASP A 398 -11.86 -14.60 -32.52
CA ASP A 398 -12.24 -13.61 -33.54
C ASP A 398 -11.26 -13.50 -34.71
N GLY A 399 -10.14 -14.24 -34.70
CA GLY A 399 -9.09 -14.20 -35.72
C GLY A 399 -8.05 -13.07 -35.55
N ARG A 400 -8.24 -12.17 -34.58
CA ARG A 400 -7.27 -11.11 -34.23
C ARG A 400 -6.05 -11.70 -33.52
N CYS A 401 -4.86 -11.20 -33.86
CA CYS A 401 -3.59 -11.62 -33.26
C CYS A 401 -3.06 -10.52 -32.33
N TYR A 402 -2.53 -10.93 -31.18
CA TYR A 402 -1.96 -10.04 -30.17
C TYR A 402 -0.58 -10.53 -29.73
N LYS A 403 0.29 -9.60 -29.34
CA LYS A 403 1.61 -9.84 -28.74
C LYS A 403 1.57 -9.52 -27.25
N ALA A 404 2.07 -10.41 -26.41
CA ALA A 404 2.25 -10.14 -24.99
C ALA A 404 3.35 -9.10 -24.78
N ARG A 405 3.02 -7.99 -24.12
CA ARG A 405 3.97 -6.96 -23.68
C ARG A 405 3.99 -6.93 -22.14
N GLY A 406 5.03 -7.53 -21.57
CA GLY A 406 5.30 -7.49 -20.13
C GLY A 406 5.95 -6.18 -19.68
N SER A 407 5.99 -5.96 -18.37
CA SER A 407 6.80 -4.88 -17.78
C SER A 407 8.29 -5.23 -17.84
N PRO A 408 9.22 -4.25 -17.91
CA PRO A 408 10.66 -4.53 -17.91
C PRO A 408 11.12 -5.37 -16.70
N SER A 409 10.43 -5.23 -15.57
CA SER A 409 10.73 -5.93 -14.32
C SER A 409 10.11 -7.34 -14.27
N LEU A 410 8.94 -7.53 -14.89
CA LEU A 410 8.19 -8.76 -14.88
C LEU A 410 7.78 -9.08 -16.32
N LYS A 411 8.52 -10.01 -16.95
CA LYS A 411 8.36 -10.41 -18.35
C LYS A 411 7.14 -11.32 -18.56
N THR A 412 6.09 -11.13 -17.79
CA THR A 412 4.87 -11.94 -17.83
C THR A 412 3.65 -11.05 -18.05
N VAL A 413 2.60 -11.64 -18.61
CA VAL A 413 1.33 -10.97 -18.93
C VAL A 413 0.17 -11.85 -18.48
N ALA A 414 -0.69 -11.28 -17.64
CA ALA A 414 -1.93 -11.89 -17.17
C ALA A 414 -3.17 -11.28 -17.83
N ALA A 415 -3.06 -10.12 -18.48
CA ALA A 415 -4.18 -9.38 -19.07
C ALA A 415 -5.01 -10.20 -20.08
N GLU A 416 -6.27 -9.81 -20.27
CA GLU A 416 -7.10 -10.31 -21.37
C GLU A 416 -6.88 -9.51 -22.65
N PRO A 417 -6.57 -10.15 -23.79
CA PRO A 417 -6.37 -9.44 -25.04
C PRO A 417 -7.64 -8.72 -25.46
N GLY A 418 -7.51 -7.49 -25.98
CA GLY A 418 -8.67 -6.72 -26.46
C GLY A 418 -9.61 -6.17 -25.38
N CYS A 419 -9.29 -6.33 -24.08
CA CYS A 419 -10.02 -5.68 -22.99
C CYS A 419 -9.53 -4.23 -22.80
N PRO A 420 -10.34 -3.20 -23.10
CA PRO A 420 -9.90 -1.81 -23.04
C PRO A 420 -9.65 -1.31 -21.62
N GLU A 421 -10.24 -1.96 -20.61
CA GLU A 421 -10.07 -1.59 -19.20
C GLU A 421 -8.68 -1.97 -18.70
N HIS A 422 -8.21 -3.18 -19.01
CA HIS A 422 -6.86 -3.65 -18.70
C HIS A 422 -5.79 -2.82 -19.40
N ASP A 423 -5.99 -2.49 -20.67
CA ASP A 423 -5.03 -1.67 -21.43
C ASP A 423 -4.94 -0.24 -20.90
N LYS A 424 -6.08 0.38 -20.56
CA LYS A 424 -6.10 1.71 -19.92
C LYS A 424 -5.44 1.67 -18.55
N PHE A 425 -5.74 0.65 -17.75
CA PHE A 425 -5.14 0.49 -16.42
C PHE A 425 -3.62 0.37 -16.51
N TYR A 426 -3.11 -0.47 -17.41
CA TYR A 426 -1.68 -0.60 -17.66
C TYR A 426 -1.07 0.71 -18.20
N MET A 427 -1.78 1.45 -19.05
CA MET A 427 -1.29 2.74 -19.56
C MET A 427 -1.16 3.81 -18.45
N PHE A 428 -2.14 3.89 -17.53
CA PHE A 428 -2.13 4.84 -16.43
C PHE A 428 -1.17 4.44 -15.29
N CYS A 429 -1.17 3.16 -14.91
CA CYS A 429 -0.49 2.65 -13.71
C CYS A 429 0.81 1.89 -14.02
N GLY A 430 1.04 1.44 -15.26
CA GLY A 430 2.21 0.63 -15.63
C GLY A 430 3.54 1.39 -15.55
N ARG A 431 3.51 2.73 -15.60
CA ARG A 431 4.67 3.58 -15.30
C ARG A 431 4.52 4.21 -13.92
N PRO A 432 5.54 4.10 -13.05
CA PRO A 432 5.41 4.43 -11.63
C PRO A 432 5.03 5.91 -11.40
N CYS A 433 5.57 6.84 -12.21
CA CYS A 433 5.35 8.27 -12.00
C CYS A 433 4.22 8.90 -12.84
N THR A 434 3.46 8.15 -13.63
CA THR A 434 2.48 8.76 -14.57
C THR A 434 1.34 9.47 -13.84
N LEU A 435 0.71 8.80 -12.87
CA LEU A 435 -0.41 9.38 -12.11
C LEU A 435 -0.01 10.64 -11.35
N ILE A 436 1.10 10.58 -10.61
CA ILE A 436 1.60 11.73 -9.85
C ILE A 436 2.05 12.89 -10.77
N ASN A 437 2.63 12.59 -11.93
CA ASN A 437 2.92 13.61 -12.93
C ASN A 437 1.64 14.27 -13.46
N GLY A 438 0.59 13.48 -13.71
CA GLY A 438 -0.72 14.01 -14.12
C GLY A 438 -1.29 14.98 -13.09
N MET A 439 -1.23 14.63 -11.80
CA MET A 439 -1.66 15.51 -10.70
C MET A 439 -0.80 16.79 -10.62
N CYS A 440 0.53 16.69 -10.74
CA CYS A 440 1.41 17.87 -10.79
C CYS A 440 1.11 18.80 -11.98
N ILE A 441 0.85 18.23 -13.17
CA ILE A 441 0.54 18.99 -14.37
C ILE A 441 -0.81 19.69 -14.23
N PHE A 442 -1.82 18.98 -13.71
CA PHE A 442 -3.13 19.54 -13.43
C PHE A 442 -3.04 20.73 -12.46
N GLU A 443 -2.31 20.56 -11.36
CA GLU A 443 -2.12 21.60 -10.36
C GLU A 443 -1.33 22.80 -10.91
N GLY A 444 -0.25 22.54 -11.66
CA GLY A 444 0.52 23.58 -12.34
C GLY A 444 -0.33 24.36 -13.36
N ALA A 445 -1.16 23.68 -14.14
CA ALA A 445 -2.08 24.32 -15.08
C ALA A 445 -3.11 25.20 -14.36
N LEU A 446 -3.62 24.74 -13.21
CA LEU A 446 -4.55 25.50 -12.39
C LEU A 446 -3.93 26.78 -11.83
N ILE A 447 -2.69 26.72 -11.34
CA ILE A 447 -1.94 27.91 -10.89
C ILE A 447 -1.69 28.88 -12.04
N VAL A 448 -1.31 28.38 -13.23
CA VAL A 448 -1.12 29.23 -14.42
C VAL A 448 -2.42 29.91 -14.82
N ALA A 449 -3.55 29.20 -14.79
CA ALA A 449 -4.86 29.76 -15.07
C ALA A 449 -5.25 30.84 -14.03
N GLN A 450 -5.03 30.59 -12.74
CA GLN A 450 -5.25 31.57 -11.67
C GLN A 450 -4.37 32.81 -11.83
N PHE A 451 -3.10 32.63 -12.17
CA PHE A 451 -2.18 33.73 -12.43
C PHE A 451 -2.60 34.54 -13.66
N TRP A 452 -3.09 33.86 -14.71
CA TRP A 452 -3.65 34.52 -15.89
C TRP A 452 -4.86 35.39 -15.52
N MET A 453 -5.81 34.86 -14.74
CA MET A 453 -6.94 35.65 -14.23
C MET A 453 -6.47 36.83 -13.37
N LEU A 454 -5.43 36.65 -12.56
CA LEU A 454 -4.86 37.71 -11.71
C LEU A 454 -4.33 38.88 -12.55
N VAL A 455 -3.66 38.60 -13.65
CA VAL A 455 -3.13 39.64 -14.57
C VAL A 455 -4.26 40.39 -15.28
N LEU A 456 -5.36 39.72 -15.60
CA LEU A 456 -6.52 40.34 -16.25
C LEU A 456 -7.36 41.21 -15.31
N THR A 457 -7.21 41.04 -14.00
CA THR A 457 -8.09 41.68 -13.03
C THR A 457 -7.53 42.98 -12.49
N THR A 458 -8.32 44.05 -12.56
CA THR A 458 -7.95 45.39 -12.04
C THR A 458 -8.49 45.66 -10.64
N ASP A 459 -9.47 44.88 -10.20
CA ASP A 459 -10.20 45.09 -8.96
C ASP A 459 -9.45 44.53 -7.74
N TRP A 460 -9.26 45.36 -6.71
CA TRP A 460 -8.52 44.99 -5.50
C TRP A 460 -9.08 43.72 -4.82
N GLN A 461 -10.41 43.56 -4.75
CA GLN A 461 -11.02 42.44 -4.05
C GLN A 461 -10.76 41.12 -4.77
N HIS A 462 -10.80 41.15 -6.10
CA HIS A 462 -10.52 40.00 -6.93
C HIS A 462 -9.04 39.60 -6.86
N ILE A 463 -8.14 40.60 -6.82
CA ILE A 463 -6.70 40.39 -6.61
C ILE A 463 -6.45 39.66 -5.28
N VAL A 464 -7.05 40.14 -4.18
CA VAL A 464 -6.89 39.51 -2.85
C VAL A 464 -7.43 38.08 -2.84
N THR A 465 -8.61 37.86 -3.42
CA THR A 465 -9.25 36.54 -3.52
C THR A 465 -8.38 35.55 -4.29
N LEU A 466 -7.88 35.92 -5.47
CA LEU A 466 -7.03 35.05 -6.27
C LEU A 466 -5.69 34.76 -5.59
N VAL A 467 -5.04 35.75 -4.98
CA VAL A 467 -3.74 35.55 -4.31
C VAL A 467 -3.85 34.57 -3.14
N LEU A 468 -4.90 34.70 -2.32
CA LEU A 468 -5.10 33.82 -1.16
C LEU A 468 -5.48 32.39 -1.58
N LEU A 469 -6.31 32.22 -2.61
CA LEU A 469 -6.65 30.89 -3.13
C LEU A 469 -5.44 30.23 -3.83
N MET A 470 -4.64 31.01 -4.56
CA MET A 470 -3.44 30.51 -5.24
C MET A 470 -2.39 30.00 -4.24
N PHE A 471 -2.32 30.57 -3.02
CA PHE A 471 -1.43 30.06 -1.96
C PHE A 471 -1.74 28.60 -1.58
N ALA A 472 -3.02 28.22 -1.50
CA ALA A 472 -3.41 26.84 -1.22
C ALA A 472 -2.91 25.87 -2.31
N ASN A 473 -2.99 26.30 -3.57
CA ASN A 473 -2.54 25.53 -4.73
C ASN A 473 -1.02 25.41 -4.80
N TYR A 474 -0.29 26.47 -4.42
CA TYR A 474 1.17 26.38 -4.28
C TYR A 474 1.60 25.39 -3.19
N LEU A 475 0.94 25.40 -2.03
CA LEU A 475 1.22 24.43 -0.97
C LEU A 475 0.93 23.00 -1.43
N LEU A 476 -0.16 22.81 -2.17
CA LEU A 476 -0.50 21.50 -2.73
C LEU A 476 0.51 21.04 -3.78
N LEU A 477 0.93 21.92 -4.67
CA LEU A 477 1.96 21.63 -5.67
C LEU A 477 3.29 21.26 -4.99
N ALA A 478 3.70 22.01 -3.96
CA ALA A 478 4.91 21.72 -3.20
C ALA A 478 4.84 20.34 -2.53
N LYS A 479 3.66 19.98 -1.98
CA LYS A 479 3.41 18.63 -1.44
C LYS A 479 3.54 17.56 -2.52
N LEU A 480 2.85 17.70 -3.66
CA LEU A 480 2.92 16.74 -4.77
C LEU A 480 4.35 16.57 -5.32
N PHE A 481 5.12 17.65 -5.40
CA PHE A 481 6.53 17.60 -5.82
C PHE A 481 7.41 16.87 -4.81
N LYS A 482 7.19 17.10 -3.50
CA LYS A 482 7.87 16.37 -2.43
C LYS A 482 7.57 14.87 -2.55
N ASP A 483 6.28 14.51 -2.63
CA ASP A 483 5.81 13.13 -2.73
C ASP A 483 6.38 12.43 -3.97
N LYS A 484 6.44 13.14 -5.11
CA LYS A 484 7.07 12.67 -6.35
C LYS A 484 8.57 12.41 -6.19
N LEU A 485 9.28 13.32 -5.53
CA LEU A 485 10.72 13.18 -5.32
C LEU A 485 11.01 11.98 -4.42
N GLU A 486 10.26 11.84 -3.31
CA GLU A 486 10.38 10.71 -2.39
C GLU A 486 10.13 9.39 -3.11
N TYR A 487 9.05 9.31 -3.88
CA TYR A 487 8.71 8.12 -4.66
C TYR A 487 9.80 7.76 -5.69
N LYS A 488 10.36 8.76 -6.40
CA LYS A 488 11.45 8.55 -7.36
C LYS A 488 12.75 8.07 -6.69
N ILE A 489 13.13 8.67 -5.57
CA ILE A 489 14.33 8.25 -4.80
C ILE A 489 14.15 6.80 -4.34
N ARG A 490 12.97 6.46 -3.82
CA ARG A 490 12.61 5.11 -3.41
C ARG A 490 12.73 4.10 -4.53
N MET A 491 12.14 4.38 -5.69
CA MET A 491 12.24 3.49 -6.86
C MET A 491 13.68 3.33 -7.35
N CYS A 492 14.51 4.38 -7.26
CA CYS A 492 15.93 4.28 -7.57
C CYS A 492 16.67 3.35 -6.60
N LYS A 493 16.36 3.41 -5.31
CA LYS A 493 16.93 2.53 -4.28
C LYS A 493 16.54 1.07 -4.51
N ILE A 494 15.27 0.80 -4.81
CA ILE A 494 14.79 -0.56 -5.12
C ILE A 494 15.48 -1.12 -6.36
N ASN A 495 15.53 -0.35 -7.44
CA ASN A 495 16.20 -0.80 -8.67
C ASN A 495 17.69 -1.09 -8.43
N HIS A 496 18.33 -0.34 -7.52
CA HIS A 496 19.70 -0.61 -7.10
C HIS A 496 19.82 -1.90 -6.28
N GLU A 497 18.94 -2.13 -5.31
CA GLU A 497 18.91 -3.36 -4.50
C GLU A 497 18.57 -4.60 -5.33
N LEU A 498 17.60 -4.52 -6.25
CA LEU A 498 17.30 -5.58 -7.21
C LEU A 498 18.49 -5.87 -8.14
N LYS A 499 19.19 -4.84 -8.59
CA LYS A 499 20.41 -5.03 -9.39
C LYS A 499 21.50 -5.74 -8.60
N ILE A 500 21.62 -5.45 -7.30
CA ILE A 500 22.54 -6.16 -6.40
C ILE A 500 22.11 -7.62 -6.22
N SER A 501 20.84 -7.89 -5.92
CA SER A 501 20.36 -9.27 -5.70
C SER A 501 20.50 -10.14 -6.96
N LEU A 502 20.11 -9.62 -8.12
CA LEU A 502 20.34 -10.26 -9.43
C LEU A 502 21.84 -10.48 -9.70
N SER A 503 22.70 -9.56 -9.24
CA SER A 503 24.15 -9.73 -9.35
C SER A 503 24.71 -10.77 -8.38
N MET A 504 24.06 -11.01 -7.23
CA MET A 504 24.46 -12.05 -6.27
C MET A 504 24.09 -13.46 -6.74
N GLU A 505 22.99 -13.66 -7.45
CA GLU A 505 22.62 -14.97 -8.04
C GLU A 505 23.68 -15.52 -9.01
N THR A 506 24.48 -14.63 -9.59
CA THR A 506 25.56 -14.98 -10.53
C THR A 506 26.94 -14.96 -9.85
N THR A 507 27.00 -14.91 -8.52
CA THR A 507 28.22 -15.11 -7.75
C THR A 507 28.44 -16.60 -7.45
N PRO A 508 29.69 -17.08 -7.47
CA PRO A 508 30.01 -18.45 -7.10
C PRO A 508 29.67 -18.70 -5.62
N PRO A 509 29.05 -19.85 -5.27
CA PRO A 509 28.67 -20.16 -3.90
C PRO A 509 29.90 -20.36 -3.00
N LEU A 510 29.74 -20.17 -1.68
CA LEU A 510 30.82 -20.39 -0.70
C LEU A 510 31.41 -21.81 -0.73
N SER A 511 30.69 -22.81 -1.25
CA SER A 511 31.22 -24.16 -1.44
C SER A 511 32.42 -24.22 -2.40
N TRP A 512 32.63 -23.19 -3.22
CA TRP A 512 33.75 -23.12 -4.17
C TRP A 512 35.03 -22.58 -3.53
N ILE A 513 35.05 -22.24 -2.23
CA ILE A 513 36.27 -21.84 -1.52
C ILE A 513 37.34 -22.94 -1.65
N ALA A 514 38.59 -22.52 -1.85
CA ALA A 514 39.76 -23.33 -2.16
C ALA A 514 39.71 -24.15 -3.47
N HIS A 515 38.64 -24.05 -4.27
CA HIS A 515 38.55 -24.70 -5.57
C HIS A 515 39.15 -23.83 -6.68
N PRO A 516 39.70 -24.42 -7.74
CA PRO A 516 40.18 -23.68 -8.91
C PRO A 516 38.99 -23.11 -9.70
N VAL A 517 39.05 -21.81 -9.98
CA VAL A 517 37.98 -21.06 -10.67
C VAL A 517 38.58 -20.25 -11.81
N ARG A 518 37.89 -20.26 -12.94
CA ARG A 518 38.14 -19.39 -14.10
C ARG A 518 37.14 -18.24 -14.10
N VAL A 519 37.62 -17.02 -14.17
CA VAL A 519 36.81 -15.79 -14.15
C VAL A 519 37.00 -15.01 -15.44
N GLN A 520 35.90 -14.69 -16.13
CA GLN A 520 35.92 -13.93 -17.39
C GLN A 520 35.71 -12.44 -17.12
N LEU A 521 36.66 -11.58 -17.51
CA LEU A 521 36.65 -10.14 -17.22
C LEU A 521 35.86 -9.32 -18.28
N VAL A 522 35.35 -8.16 -17.88
CA VAL A 522 34.39 -7.33 -18.66
C VAL A 522 35.06 -6.38 -19.69
N GLN A 523 36.38 -6.45 -19.95
CA GLN A 523 37.05 -5.48 -20.83
C GLN A 523 36.76 -5.67 -22.35
N GLY A 524 35.84 -4.86 -22.86
CA GLY A 524 35.80 -4.28 -24.23
C GLY A 524 36.49 -5.05 -25.37
N GLY A 525 36.04 -6.26 -25.68
CA GLY A 525 36.36 -6.94 -26.94
C GLY A 525 37.61 -7.82 -26.97
N ARG A 526 38.30 -8.03 -25.84
CA ARG A 526 39.27 -9.13 -25.67
C ARG A 526 38.82 -10.02 -24.52
N GLU A 527 38.62 -11.31 -24.77
CA GLU A 527 38.32 -12.30 -23.73
C GLU A 527 39.54 -12.44 -22.81
N GLN A 528 39.64 -11.58 -21.81
CA GLN A 528 40.66 -11.68 -20.78
C GLN A 528 40.14 -12.56 -19.65
N VAL A 529 40.77 -13.71 -19.49
CA VAL A 529 40.41 -14.72 -18.50
C VAL A 529 41.46 -14.71 -17.40
N THR A 530 41.02 -14.71 -16.15
CA THR A 530 41.89 -14.87 -14.98
C THR A 530 41.55 -16.17 -14.27
N GLU A 531 42.55 -16.99 -14.01
CA GLU A 531 42.41 -18.25 -13.27
C GLU A 531 43.10 -18.12 -11.90
N GLY A 532 42.49 -18.71 -10.88
CA GLY A 532 43.05 -18.83 -9.53
C GLY A 532 42.15 -19.70 -8.65
N ASN A 533 42.64 -20.09 -7.48
CA ASN A 533 41.80 -20.74 -6.48
C ASN A 533 40.99 -19.68 -5.72
N LEU A 534 39.70 -19.91 -5.52
CA LEU A 534 38.83 -18.96 -4.82
C LEU A 534 39.18 -18.94 -3.33
N TYR A 535 39.60 -17.78 -2.83
CA TYR A 535 39.92 -17.61 -1.41
C TYR A 535 38.67 -17.22 -0.61
N THR A 536 37.95 -16.19 -1.05
CA THR A 536 36.69 -15.76 -0.45
C THR A 536 35.84 -14.98 -1.45
N VAL A 537 34.55 -14.89 -1.16
CA VAL A 537 33.58 -14.04 -1.85
C VAL A 537 33.03 -13.08 -0.80
N ASP A 538 33.09 -11.78 -1.06
CA ASP A 538 32.44 -10.81 -0.19
C ASP A 538 30.91 -10.96 -0.31
N PRO A 539 30.20 -11.34 0.77
CA PRO A 539 28.75 -11.56 0.72
C PRO A 539 27.96 -10.26 0.54
N VAL A 540 28.57 -9.08 0.71
CA VAL A 540 27.87 -7.79 0.53
C VAL A 540 28.09 -7.23 -0.88
N THR A 541 29.33 -7.28 -1.38
CA THR A 541 29.66 -6.69 -2.69
C THR A 541 29.71 -7.69 -3.84
N GLY A 542 29.75 -9.00 -3.57
CA GLY A 542 29.95 -10.03 -4.58
C GLY A 542 31.35 -10.01 -5.23
N SER A 543 32.31 -9.31 -4.60
CA SER A 543 33.70 -9.25 -5.06
C SER A 543 34.41 -10.58 -4.82
N LEU A 544 35.25 -11.00 -5.78
CA LEU A 544 35.99 -12.25 -5.73
C LEU A 544 37.44 -11.99 -5.31
N VAL A 545 37.94 -12.82 -4.40
CA VAL A 545 39.37 -12.88 -4.09
C VAL A 545 39.91 -14.21 -4.60
N LEU A 546 40.79 -14.15 -5.60
CA LEU A 546 41.47 -15.31 -6.15
C LEU A 546 42.92 -15.37 -5.66
N MET A 547 43.41 -16.58 -5.42
CA MET A 547 44.80 -16.87 -5.11
C MET A 547 45.44 -17.58 -6.31
N GLN A 548 46.53 -17.02 -6.82
CA GLN A 548 47.29 -17.59 -7.93
C GLN A 548 48.56 -18.27 -7.42
N PHE A 549 48.84 -19.45 -7.95
CA PHE A 549 50.01 -20.25 -7.61
C PHE A 549 51.09 -20.16 -8.70
N ARG A 550 52.34 -20.36 -8.30
CA ARG A 550 53.48 -20.55 -9.20
C ARG A 550 54.46 -21.52 -8.53
N ASN A 551 54.80 -22.62 -9.20
CA ASN A 551 55.65 -23.68 -8.64
C ASN A 551 55.18 -24.16 -7.26
N GLU A 552 53.90 -24.53 -7.17
CA GLU A 552 53.22 -25.03 -5.96
C GLU A 552 53.15 -24.06 -4.76
N LYS A 553 53.64 -22.82 -4.89
CA LYS A 553 53.56 -21.79 -3.84
C LYS A 553 52.59 -20.66 -4.22
N PRO A 554 51.86 -20.09 -3.24
CA PRO A 554 51.03 -18.92 -3.48
C PRO A 554 51.93 -17.74 -3.89
N TRP A 555 51.63 -17.12 -5.01
CA TRP A 555 52.45 -16.06 -5.61
C TRP A 555 51.75 -14.71 -5.62
N LYS A 556 50.44 -14.68 -5.89
CA LYS A 556 49.68 -13.43 -6.06
C LYS A 556 48.23 -13.57 -5.64
N VAL A 557 47.74 -12.57 -4.93
CA VAL A 557 46.31 -12.39 -4.63
C VAL A 557 45.71 -11.43 -5.66
N VAL A 558 44.59 -11.81 -6.26
CA VAL A 558 43.86 -10.99 -7.22
C VAL A 558 42.48 -10.71 -6.66
N TRP A 559 42.22 -9.44 -6.37
CA TRP A 559 40.88 -8.97 -6.03
C TRP A 559 40.17 -8.51 -7.30
N ILE A 560 38.99 -9.06 -7.56
CA ILE A 560 38.16 -8.74 -8.73
C ILE A 560 36.82 -8.18 -8.21
N PRO A 561 36.54 -6.88 -8.44
CA PRO A 561 35.24 -6.31 -8.10
C PRO A 561 34.13 -6.95 -8.92
N ARG A 562 32.91 -6.96 -8.41
CA ARG A 562 31.75 -7.58 -9.08
C ARG A 562 31.50 -7.09 -10.51
N GLU A 563 31.66 -5.80 -10.75
CA GLU A 563 31.51 -5.18 -12.08
C GLU A 563 32.64 -5.56 -13.05
N GLY A 564 33.72 -6.16 -12.53
CA GLY A 564 34.90 -6.54 -13.29
C GLY A 564 34.81 -7.89 -13.99
N TYR A 565 33.81 -8.73 -13.67
CA TYR A 565 33.67 -10.06 -14.26
C TYR A 565 32.23 -10.39 -14.71
N THR A 566 32.13 -11.23 -15.75
CA THR A 566 30.84 -11.61 -16.38
C THR A 566 30.34 -12.94 -15.86
N SER A 567 31.24 -13.91 -15.71
CA SER A 567 30.93 -15.25 -15.20
C SER A 567 32.15 -15.85 -14.50
N ALA A 568 31.88 -16.76 -13.56
CA ALA A 568 32.88 -17.56 -12.87
C ALA A 568 32.52 -19.04 -13.06
N THR A 569 33.46 -19.85 -13.53
CA THR A 569 33.27 -21.29 -13.76
C THR A 569 34.30 -22.09 -12.97
N MET A 570 33.86 -23.11 -12.25
CA MET A 570 34.77 -24.05 -11.59
C MET A 570 35.54 -24.88 -12.62
N LEU A 571 36.83 -25.08 -12.39
CA LEU A 571 37.69 -25.94 -13.22
C LEU A 571 37.89 -27.30 -12.54
N GLU A 572 37.94 -28.38 -13.32
CA GLU A 572 38.26 -29.72 -12.81
C GLU A 572 39.76 -30.05 -12.90
N GLU A 573 40.48 -29.37 -13.80
CA GLU A 573 41.91 -29.60 -14.08
C GLU A 573 42.81 -28.53 -13.44
N SER A 574 44.02 -28.94 -13.04
CA SER A 574 45.07 -28.04 -12.54
C SER A 574 45.72 -27.24 -13.67
N SER A 575 45.87 -25.92 -13.49
CA SER A 575 46.55 -25.02 -14.44
C SER A 575 47.84 -24.46 -13.81
N PRO A 576 48.77 -23.83 -14.56
CA PRO A 576 50.00 -23.28 -13.97
C PRO A 576 49.73 -22.17 -12.92
N HIS A 577 48.49 -21.68 -12.84
CA HIS A 577 48.05 -20.65 -11.91
C HIS A 577 47.06 -21.16 -10.84
N CYS A 578 46.67 -22.45 -10.90
CA CYS A 578 45.65 -23.05 -10.04
C CYS A 578 46.03 -24.44 -9.56
N GLN A 579 45.73 -24.75 -8.29
CA GLN A 579 45.93 -26.09 -7.74
C GLN A 579 44.59 -26.80 -7.57
N ARG A 580 44.59 -28.14 -7.68
CA ARG A 580 43.41 -28.94 -7.37
C ARG A 580 43.07 -28.78 -5.89
N HIS A 581 41.78 -28.76 -5.57
CA HIS A 581 41.34 -28.71 -4.19
C HIS A 581 41.91 -29.92 -3.40
N SER A 582 42.60 -29.62 -2.30
CA SER A 582 43.03 -30.60 -1.29
C SER A 582 42.76 -30.04 0.10
N VAL A 583 42.58 -30.93 1.09
CA VAL A 583 42.34 -30.54 2.48
C VAL A 583 43.52 -29.72 3.02
N GLU A 584 44.74 -30.12 2.66
CA GLU A 584 45.98 -29.43 3.01
C GLU A 584 46.06 -28.02 2.40
N LEU A 585 45.63 -27.86 1.13
CA LEU A 585 45.57 -26.56 0.47
C LEU A 585 44.54 -25.65 1.13
N SER A 586 43.35 -26.18 1.44
CA SER A 586 42.30 -25.44 2.13
C SER A 586 42.77 -24.96 3.51
N ASP A 587 43.48 -25.82 4.25
CA ASP A 587 44.03 -25.50 5.55
C ASP A 587 45.16 -24.45 5.44
N MET A 588 46.10 -24.65 4.52
CA MET A 588 47.14 -23.66 4.18
C MET A 588 46.54 -22.30 3.81
N MET A 589 45.50 -22.27 2.97
CA MET A 589 44.81 -21.04 2.61
C MET A 589 44.20 -20.36 3.83
N SER A 590 43.51 -21.11 4.69
CA SER A 590 42.91 -20.57 5.91
C SER A 590 43.95 -19.96 6.87
N ARG A 591 45.20 -20.45 6.84
CA ARG A 591 46.33 -20.00 7.67
C ARG A 591 47.06 -18.76 7.10
N MET A 592 46.94 -18.46 5.79
CA MET A 592 47.77 -17.44 5.11
C MET A 592 47.62 -16.00 5.62
N PHE A 593 46.51 -15.65 6.27
CA PHE A 593 46.27 -14.30 6.81
C PHE A 593 46.12 -14.28 8.34
N GLY A 594 46.51 -15.37 9.03
CA GLY A 594 46.52 -15.42 10.49
C GLY A 594 45.14 -15.35 11.16
N MET A 595 44.05 -15.64 10.44
CA MET A 595 42.68 -15.61 11.01
C MET A 595 42.37 -16.80 11.93
N ARG A 596 43.18 -17.86 11.89
CA ARG A 596 43.22 -18.90 12.92
C ARG A 596 44.60 -18.85 13.59
N GLN A 597 44.65 -18.28 14.78
CA GLN A 597 45.69 -18.67 15.72
C GLN A 597 45.28 -20.06 16.23
N GLU A 598 46.06 -21.10 15.93
CA GLU A 598 46.13 -22.22 16.85
C GLU A 598 46.71 -21.62 18.13
N GLU A 599 45.85 -21.27 19.09
CA GLU A 599 46.32 -21.16 20.47
C GLU A 599 46.81 -22.57 20.79
N ASP A 600 48.13 -22.77 20.75
CA ASP A 600 48.78 -23.98 21.27
C ASP A 600 48.48 -24.04 22.77
N PHE A 601 47.34 -24.60 23.12
CA PHE A 601 46.98 -24.77 24.52
C PHE A 601 47.84 -25.89 25.10
N ASP A 602 48.46 -25.61 26.25
CA ASP A 602 49.15 -26.63 27.03
C ASP A 602 48.16 -27.78 27.32
N PRO A 603 48.49 -29.06 27.04
CA PRO A 603 47.61 -30.19 27.29
C PRO A 603 47.12 -30.27 28.75
N GLU A 604 47.91 -29.80 29.72
CA GLU A 604 47.46 -29.70 31.11
C GLU A 604 46.41 -28.59 31.33
N GLU A 605 46.51 -27.48 30.60
CA GLU A 605 45.53 -26.39 30.66
C GLU A 605 44.20 -26.79 30.04
N LEU A 606 44.22 -27.52 28.91
CA LEU A 606 43.02 -28.09 28.28
C LEU A 606 42.31 -29.05 29.22
N LYS A 607 43.06 -29.89 29.94
CA LYS A 607 42.52 -30.83 30.92
C LYS A 607 41.90 -30.11 32.11
N GLN A 608 42.52 -29.04 32.60
CA GLN A 608 41.96 -28.18 33.64
C GLN A 608 40.68 -27.46 33.19
N ARG A 609 40.64 -26.94 31.95
CA ARG A 609 39.44 -26.31 31.38
C ARG A 609 38.30 -27.31 31.21
N ARG A 610 38.59 -28.51 30.66
CA ARG A 610 37.63 -29.62 30.55
C ARG A 610 37.02 -29.98 31.91
N ASN A 611 37.86 -30.16 32.93
CA ASN A 611 37.41 -30.55 34.27
C ASN A 611 36.57 -29.47 34.95
N ARG A 612 36.93 -28.18 34.77
CA ARG A 612 36.13 -27.04 35.25
C ARG A 612 34.76 -26.98 34.57
N LEU A 613 34.72 -27.17 33.26
CA LEU A 613 33.47 -27.17 32.51
C LEU A 613 32.57 -28.35 32.92
N LEU A 614 33.16 -29.55 33.09
CA LEU A 614 32.44 -30.74 33.57
C LEU A 614 31.86 -30.55 34.98
N SER A 615 32.63 -29.99 35.92
CA SER A 615 32.15 -29.76 37.28
C SER A 615 31.03 -28.72 37.32
N TRP A 616 31.15 -27.66 36.52
CA TRP A 616 30.14 -26.60 36.43
C TRP A 616 28.85 -27.05 35.72
N LEU A 617 28.94 -27.85 34.65
CA LEU A 617 27.77 -28.43 33.99
C LEU A 617 27.02 -29.42 34.90
N ARG A 618 27.76 -30.26 35.64
CA ARG A 618 27.17 -31.17 36.64
C ARG A 618 26.51 -30.42 37.78
N ALA A 619 27.11 -29.33 38.26
CA ALA A 619 26.54 -28.48 39.30
C ALA A 619 25.22 -27.80 38.87
N ASN A 620 25.06 -27.53 37.57
CA ASN A 620 23.84 -26.97 36.99
C ASN A 620 22.86 -28.04 36.47
N HIS A 621 23.01 -29.31 36.88
CA HIS A 621 22.14 -30.42 36.51
C HIS A 621 22.02 -30.68 34.99
N VAL A 622 23.08 -30.41 34.23
CA VAL A 622 23.15 -30.72 32.79
C VAL A 622 23.74 -32.12 32.59
N ASP A 623 23.05 -32.95 31.81
CA ASP A 623 23.52 -34.31 31.49
C ASP A 623 24.61 -34.26 30.39
N VAL A 624 25.79 -34.79 30.72
CA VAL A 624 27.00 -34.75 29.88
C VAL A 624 27.57 -36.15 29.74
N LYS A 625 27.72 -36.61 28.49
CA LYS A 625 28.43 -37.85 28.15
C LYS A 625 29.78 -37.52 27.55
N GLU A 626 30.81 -38.19 28.02
CA GLU A 626 32.17 -38.07 27.48
C GLU A 626 32.32 -39.01 26.27
N CYS A 627 32.76 -38.48 25.13
CA CYS A 627 33.00 -39.25 23.91
C CYS A 627 34.50 -39.59 23.77
N ASP A 628 34.81 -40.63 23.00
CA ASP A 628 36.17 -41.12 22.78
C ASP A 628 37.08 -40.10 22.06
N ASP A 629 36.49 -39.14 21.34
CA ASP A 629 37.18 -38.05 20.61
C ASP A 629 37.51 -36.82 21.48
N ASP A 630 37.59 -36.97 22.82
CA ASP A 630 37.77 -35.87 23.78
C ASP A 630 36.72 -34.74 23.70
N SER A 631 35.54 -35.03 23.11
CA SER A 631 34.41 -34.10 23.04
C SER A 631 33.34 -34.41 24.10
N LEU A 632 32.63 -33.38 24.53
CA LEU A 632 31.53 -33.50 25.51
C LEU A 632 30.19 -33.45 24.78
N LEU A 633 29.38 -34.52 24.90
CA LEU A 633 28.05 -34.61 24.33
C LEU A 633 26.98 -34.26 25.37
N ILE A 634 26.20 -33.23 25.09
CA ILE A 634 25.18 -32.67 25.97
C ILE A 634 23.80 -33.03 25.44
N PHE A 635 22.99 -33.68 26.27
CA PHE A 635 21.63 -34.16 25.96
C PHE A 635 21.52 -34.98 24.65
N GLY A 636 22.61 -35.58 24.18
CA GLY A 636 22.64 -36.36 22.93
C GLY A 636 22.53 -35.53 21.63
N ALA A 637 22.48 -34.19 21.71
CA ALA A 637 22.18 -33.32 20.57
C ALA A 637 23.20 -32.21 20.32
N ALA A 638 23.99 -31.81 21.34
CA ALA A 638 25.01 -30.77 21.21
C ALA A 638 26.39 -31.31 21.60
N ARG A 639 27.43 -30.97 20.85
CA ARG A 639 28.82 -31.37 21.14
C ARG A 639 29.68 -30.14 21.43
N ILE A 640 30.60 -30.28 22.38
CA ILE A 640 31.64 -29.29 22.67
C ILE A 640 33.00 -29.92 22.37
N HIS A 641 33.76 -29.28 21.49
CA HIS A 641 35.10 -29.69 21.11
C HIS A 641 36.18 -28.96 21.93
N PRO A 642 37.40 -29.51 22.07
CA PRO A 642 38.57 -28.74 22.51
C PRO A 642 38.74 -27.50 21.61
N PRO A 643 39.04 -26.29 22.15
CA PRO A 643 39.53 -25.96 23.50
C PRO A 643 38.46 -25.63 24.56
N TYR A 644 37.22 -26.11 24.37
CA TYR A 644 36.09 -25.92 25.30
C TYR A 644 35.67 -24.46 25.48
N THR A 645 35.76 -23.66 24.41
CA THR A 645 35.31 -22.26 24.35
C THR A 645 33.89 -22.14 23.79
N GLU A 646 33.27 -20.96 23.91
CA GLU A 646 31.93 -20.69 23.35
C GLU A 646 31.87 -20.97 21.84
N GLU A 647 32.96 -20.73 21.12
CA GLU A 647 33.01 -20.90 19.67
C GLU A 647 33.18 -22.37 19.25
N ALA A 648 33.67 -23.23 20.15
CA ALA A 648 33.93 -24.66 19.91
C ALA A 648 32.70 -25.56 20.11
N CYS A 649 31.50 -24.98 20.19
CA CYS A 649 30.23 -25.70 20.33
C CYS A 649 29.61 -25.99 18.95
N SER A 650 29.12 -27.22 18.73
CA SER A 650 28.43 -27.65 17.51
C SER A 650 27.08 -28.31 17.84
N CYS A 651 26.02 -27.93 17.11
CA CYS A 651 24.68 -28.49 17.24
C CYS A 651 23.86 -28.15 15.98
N ASP A 652 23.03 -29.08 15.52
CA ASP A 652 22.16 -28.87 14.36
C ASP A 652 21.04 -27.84 14.62
N ASN A 653 20.69 -27.63 15.90
CA ASN A 653 19.67 -26.67 16.32
C ASN A 653 20.28 -25.34 16.78
N ALA A 654 20.07 -24.26 16.01
CA ALA A 654 20.62 -22.93 16.27
C ALA A 654 20.18 -22.31 17.61
N ILE A 655 18.98 -22.63 18.11
CA ILE A 655 18.47 -22.12 19.40
C ILE A 655 19.21 -22.78 20.56
N VAL A 656 19.42 -24.10 20.46
CA VAL A 656 20.17 -24.87 21.45
C VAL A 656 21.63 -24.43 21.44
N LEU A 657 22.23 -24.24 20.27
CA LEU A 657 23.60 -23.76 20.12
C LEU A 657 23.79 -22.39 20.81
N ARG A 658 22.91 -21.41 20.54
CA ARG A 658 23.01 -20.08 21.15
C ARG A 658 22.90 -20.11 22.69
N ARG A 659 22.00 -20.94 23.22
CA ARG A 659 21.85 -21.14 24.68
C ARG A 659 23.07 -21.84 25.28
N LEU A 660 23.62 -22.83 24.58
CA LEU A 660 24.81 -23.55 24.99
C LEU A 660 26.03 -22.62 25.06
N ARG A 661 26.23 -21.78 24.03
CA ARG A 661 27.31 -20.77 24.02
C ARG A 661 27.20 -19.81 25.20
N ALA A 662 25.99 -19.27 25.44
CA ALA A 662 25.73 -18.39 26.58
C ALA A 662 25.88 -19.09 27.95
N LEU A 663 25.74 -20.41 27.99
CA LEU A 663 25.94 -21.23 29.18
C LEU A 663 27.45 -21.43 29.43
N VAL A 664 28.21 -21.84 28.40
CA VAL A 664 29.68 -22.00 28.46
C VAL A 664 30.38 -20.68 28.81
N GLY A 665 29.88 -19.54 28.31
CA GLY A 665 30.40 -18.21 28.64
C GLY A 665 30.21 -17.76 30.09
N LYS A 666 29.36 -18.45 30.86
CA LYS A 666 29.11 -18.16 32.28
C LYS A 666 29.97 -19.00 33.23
N VAL A 667 30.84 -19.86 32.69
CA VAL A 667 31.76 -20.65 33.51
C VAL A 667 32.74 -19.68 34.17
N PRO A 668 32.80 -19.63 35.52
CA PRO A 668 33.75 -18.76 36.21
C PRO A 668 35.18 -19.20 35.87
N THR A 669 36.00 -18.24 35.45
CA THR A 669 37.42 -18.42 35.11
C THR A 669 38.24 -18.88 36.31
#